data_AF-A0A8H3LGI8-F1
#
_entry.id   AF-A0A8H3LGI8-F1
#
_cell.length_a   1.000
_cell.length_b   1.000
_cell.length_c   1.000
_cell.angle_alpha   90.00
_cell.angle_beta   90.00
_cell.angle_gamma   90.00
#
_symmetry.space_group_name_H-M   'P 1'
#
loop_
_entity.id
_entity.type
_entity.pdbx_description
1 polymer ?
#
loop_
_entity_poly.entity_id
_entity_poly.type
_entity_poly.pdbx_seq_one_letter_code
_entity_poly.pdbx_strand_id
1 'polypeptide(L)'
;MTAQLSEQPLVLMNTSNKLKDEWFFKVIYSSDPDDEGTLVAIKEKDLEQFDDGFGSKLAKFWKDESSVDIIPFDTRHLTITLEDDMMKRRSFMVADGANITWSEETKDVDRHVHFVVTFQPVANDQPIDLIFVVSSPHLDSKVDLLQVAAWSTKHHAFNFYQRNNENEWWWLGNSWDAFKVETRNRGPFDGHVNGSLVMKELNRPWVHWNSQFFVISECLDPEDPLRHELLFEDLSGAIRLEHIVKNAVSEWNTIRINKYTISDHNVKCVKEFMRQVIDNTTYNIIAVEKEFSSITTQDELFLPASFFINIEMVNKLSDFIDFDLFPITVRADMYLKSIEKYGVCLKSGGKIVQQGDGMFVFPVPEPAFEDTSLLPILLNKRFIKGDTQELPPLLSFRFILCLLMIDFCNPLDSRRRKRLLKYIPEIANYNKNTKKYDLVDEIVKNVEAAAEKLSEHSSEAVFLKYWNLNDDELKANCKRIIEQYFINLQINLQKQDGVDDLVQLAESRRRMFHRKPLNEYDLTFPVCNNIASDALMLEMTPLGTVCPILKNELQDEFFAQFNPDYILDKFNPPAYLDDMNEELKNKWNELVKKWTNNAIKGYPDDYTFDGPRLQYYDPTSTYTSGQKAEKDIVWTAFPNKVGMKSVTDKQRWEKADSLRDNQDEYCEWSVLRNSEGKITKVTFTCEGPEYWNLIAEEDPDKLVELYRSLTGIKDIKKKDLFVNNKYNPKNIWNNNTNTGNIIHLTQKDNTLEAEIELAGCSSVVRVINGRVLSSEQELIKCGSYGKFSRFSDPHIGAVVNSLTRQGADVTIRDPVAIYLGDLDTSAFITPDGSDARCYWNFTRGNVKDGKKFYVRGEYEVKNKNFCVGDIKINEKFIKYGAQIADYLNIRIPTVACRIGQSALQPLTGCRKKKPKDLLTDGTTFKHSKL
;
A
#
# COMPACT_ATOMS: atom_id res chain seq x y z
N MET A 1 -14.66 -54.01 -44.33
CA MET A 1 -15.87 -54.59 -43.70
C MET A 1 -16.67 -53.44 -43.14
N THR A 2 -17.86 -53.26 -43.69
CA THR A 2 -18.88 -52.27 -43.35
C THR A 2 -19.49 -52.51 -41.97
N ALA A 3 -19.57 -51.47 -41.14
CA ALA A 3 -20.52 -51.33 -40.03
C ALA A 3 -20.70 -49.82 -39.79
N GLN A 4 -21.67 -49.17 -40.43
CA GLN A 4 -22.95 -48.77 -39.82
C GLN A 4 -22.78 -48.19 -38.40
N LEU A 5 -22.42 -46.91 -38.33
CA LEU A 5 -22.77 -46.06 -37.19
C LEU A 5 -24.26 -45.73 -37.31
N SER A 6 -25.04 -46.27 -36.38
CA SER A 6 -26.45 -45.96 -36.23
C SER A 6 -26.59 -44.50 -35.80
N GLU A 7 -27.26 -43.69 -36.62
CA GLU A 7 -28.01 -42.52 -36.16
C GLU A 7 -29.00 -43.01 -35.09
N GLN A 8 -28.69 -42.79 -33.82
CA GLN A 8 -29.72 -42.77 -32.79
C GLN A 8 -30.09 -41.30 -32.55
N PRO A 9 -31.36 -40.91 -32.73
CA PRO A 9 -31.81 -39.62 -32.25
C PRO A 9 -31.68 -39.62 -30.73
N LEU A 10 -30.96 -38.65 -30.18
CA LEU A 10 -30.97 -38.37 -28.75
C LEU A 10 -32.43 -38.19 -28.33
N VAL A 11 -32.96 -39.17 -27.62
CA VAL A 11 -34.28 -39.10 -27.01
C VAL A 11 -34.17 -38.08 -25.87
N LEU A 12 -34.67 -36.87 -26.11
CA LEU A 12 -34.96 -35.86 -25.10
C LEU A 12 -35.84 -36.51 -24.02
N MET A 13 -35.25 -36.88 -22.88
CA MET A 13 -36.02 -37.28 -21.72
C MET A 13 -36.62 -36.03 -21.07
N ASN A 14 -37.92 -35.88 -21.35
CA ASN A 14 -38.95 -35.11 -20.64
C ASN A 14 -38.70 -34.93 -19.13
N THR A 15 -38.56 -33.67 -18.67
CA THR A 15 -39.01 -33.19 -17.34
C THR A 15 -38.80 -31.66 -17.21
N SER A 16 -39.76 -30.83 -17.65
CA SER A 16 -39.88 -29.43 -17.21
C SER A 16 -41.30 -28.90 -17.46
N ASN A 17 -42.17 -28.97 -16.45
CA ASN A 17 -43.52 -28.36 -16.47
C ASN A 17 -43.48 -26.84 -16.16
N LYS A 18 -42.44 -26.10 -16.60
CA LYS A 18 -42.35 -24.64 -16.32
C LYS A 18 -43.20 -23.84 -17.31
N LEU A 19 -44.05 -22.94 -16.80
CA LEU A 19 -44.83 -22.00 -17.61
C LEU A 19 -43.91 -20.92 -18.24
N LYS A 20 -44.42 -20.20 -19.24
CA LYS A 20 -43.73 -19.13 -19.99
C LYS A 20 -42.96 -18.11 -19.13
N ASP A 21 -43.45 -17.83 -17.92
CA ASP A 21 -42.90 -16.80 -17.02
C ASP A 21 -42.02 -17.38 -15.88
N GLU A 22 -41.66 -18.67 -15.94
CA GLU A 22 -41.01 -19.38 -14.82
C GLU A 22 -39.55 -19.80 -15.07
N TRP A 23 -38.92 -19.28 -16.14
CA TRP A 23 -37.54 -19.67 -16.48
C TRP A 23 -36.63 -18.52 -16.94
N PHE A 24 -37.17 -17.33 -17.24
CA PHE A 24 -36.36 -16.17 -17.65
C PHE A 24 -36.69 -14.94 -16.80
N PHE A 25 -35.70 -14.45 -16.09
CA PHE A 25 -35.83 -13.38 -15.10
C PHE A 25 -34.82 -12.26 -15.37
N LYS A 26 -35.14 -11.07 -14.87
CA LYS A 26 -34.17 -9.99 -14.67
C LYS A 26 -33.98 -9.71 -13.20
N VAL A 27 -32.76 -9.36 -12.82
CA VAL A 27 -32.43 -8.96 -11.45
C VAL A 27 -32.56 -7.45 -11.32
N ILE A 28 -33.25 -6.98 -10.28
CA ILE A 28 -33.35 -5.56 -9.94
C ILE A 28 -32.74 -5.36 -8.56
N TYR A 29 -31.67 -4.56 -8.52
CA TYR A 29 -31.05 -4.15 -7.28
C TYR A 29 -31.66 -2.83 -6.80
N SER A 30 -31.88 -2.71 -5.49
CA SER A 30 -32.20 -1.44 -4.86
C SER A 30 -30.93 -0.66 -4.49
N SER A 31 -31.12 0.56 -3.99
CA SER A 31 -30.04 1.38 -3.47
C SER A 31 -29.48 0.90 -2.13
N ASP A 32 -30.14 -0.06 -1.47
CA ASP A 32 -29.68 -0.62 -0.18
C ASP A 32 -28.45 -1.52 -0.44
N PRO A 33 -27.27 -1.24 0.15
CA PRO A 33 -26.06 -2.05 -0.01
C PRO A 33 -26.21 -3.54 0.32
N ASP A 34 -27.16 -3.90 1.19
CA ASP A 34 -27.35 -5.28 1.66
C ASP A 34 -28.43 -6.05 0.85
N ASP A 35 -29.01 -5.44 -0.19
CA ASP A 35 -29.99 -6.07 -1.07
C ASP A 35 -29.33 -7.05 -2.06
N GLU A 36 -29.71 -8.32 -1.97
CA GLU A 36 -29.28 -9.42 -2.85
C GLU A 36 -29.93 -9.36 -4.25
N GLY A 37 -30.84 -8.42 -4.49
CA GLY A 37 -31.52 -8.21 -5.75
C GLY A 37 -32.84 -8.99 -5.83
N THR A 38 -33.86 -8.33 -6.37
CA THR A 38 -35.18 -8.93 -6.57
C THR A 38 -35.31 -9.50 -7.98
N LEU A 39 -35.70 -10.77 -8.09
CA LEU A 39 -36.00 -11.42 -9.36
C LEU A 39 -37.38 -11.00 -9.88
N VAL A 40 -37.41 -10.57 -11.13
CA VAL A 40 -38.65 -10.21 -11.83
C VAL A 40 -38.71 -10.99 -13.14
N ALA A 41 -39.78 -11.77 -13.34
CA ALA A 41 -40.00 -12.48 -14.59
C ALA A 41 -39.99 -11.51 -15.78
N ILE A 42 -39.33 -11.91 -16.86
CA ILE A 42 -39.27 -11.16 -18.11
C ILE A 42 -40.67 -11.02 -18.70
N LYS A 43 -41.03 -9.80 -19.10
CA LYS A 43 -42.29 -9.49 -19.80
C LYS A 43 -42.02 -9.25 -21.27
N GLU A 44 -43.05 -9.32 -22.11
CA GLU A 44 -42.92 -9.11 -23.56
C GLU A 44 -42.22 -7.79 -23.92
N LYS A 45 -42.49 -6.71 -23.18
CA LYS A 45 -41.82 -5.40 -23.36
C LYS A 45 -40.33 -5.41 -23.04
N ASP A 46 -39.87 -6.34 -22.21
CA ASP A 46 -38.46 -6.44 -21.81
C ASP A 46 -37.63 -7.13 -22.91
N LEU A 47 -38.27 -7.90 -23.80
CA LEU A 47 -37.58 -8.63 -24.88
C LEU A 47 -36.84 -7.72 -25.86
N GLU A 48 -37.21 -6.43 -25.92
CA GLU A 48 -36.52 -5.44 -26.74
C GLU A 48 -35.09 -5.14 -26.25
N GLN A 49 -34.72 -5.55 -25.03
CA GLN A 49 -33.37 -5.39 -24.45
C GLN A 49 -32.40 -6.49 -24.89
N PHE A 50 -32.91 -7.57 -25.49
CA PHE A 50 -32.16 -8.79 -25.78
C PHE A 50 -31.92 -8.96 -27.29
N ASP A 51 -31.19 -8.00 -27.88
CA ASP A 51 -30.78 -8.03 -29.30
C ASP A 51 -29.38 -8.62 -29.53
N ASP A 52 -28.69 -8.98 -28.46
CA ASP A 52 -27.39 -9.66 -28.55
C ASP A 52 -27.54 -11.11 -29.04
N GLY A 53 -26.43 -11.72 -29.44
CA GLY A 53 -26.40 -13.05 -30.06
C GLY A 53 -26.91 -14.20 -29.18
N PHE A 54 -26.97 -14.02 -27.86
CA PHE A 54 -27.52 -15.00 -26.92
C PHE A 54 -28.94 -14.64 -26.47
N GLY A 55 -29.14 -13.41 -26.01
CA GLY A 55 -30.42 -12.86 -25.59
C GLY A 55 -31.49 -12.96 -26.66
N SER A 56 -31.15 -12.76 -27.94
CA SER A 56 -32.09 -12.91 -29.06
C SER A 56 -32.62 -14.35 -29.17
N LYS A 57 -31.79 -15.36 -28.84
CA LYS A 57 -32.18 -16.77 -28.82
C LYS A 57 -33.09 -17.05 -27.63
N LEU A 58 -32.75 -16.55 -26.43
CA LEU A 58 -33.64 -16.64 -25.26
C LEU A 58 -35.00 -15.98 -25.52
N ALA A 59 -35.01 -14.79 -26.12
CA ALA A 59 -36.25 -14.08 -26.48
C ALA A 59 -37.09 -14.85 -27.52
N LYS A 60 -36.44 -15.58 -28.44
CA LYS A 60 -37.12 -16.48 -29.39
C LYS A 60 -37.77 -17.66 -28.66
N PHE A 61 -37.06 -18.32 -27.76
CA PHE A 61 -37.61 -19.41 -26.95
C PHE A 61 -38.77 -18.93 -26.05
N TRP A 62 -38.64 -17.74 -25.45
CA TRP A 62 -39.70 -17.14 -24.65
C TRP A 62 -41.00 -16.90 -25.45
N LYS A 63 -40.88 -16.59 -26.75
CA LYS A 63 -42.04 -16.39 -27.64
C LYS A 63 -42.67 -17.71 -28.11
N ASP A 64 -41.91 -18.80 -28.17
CA ASP A 64 -42.37 -20.09 -28.67
C ASP A 64 -42.71 -21.03 -27.51
N GLU A 65 -43.99 -21.09 -27.14
CA GLU A 65 -44.50 -21.88 -26.01
C GLU A 65 -44.34 -23.41 -26.19
N SER A 66 -43.96 -23.88 -27.39
CA SER A 66 -43.67 -25.29 -27.65
C SER A 66 -42.20 -25.71 -27.39
N SER A 67 -41.36 -24.77 -26.92
CA SER A 67 -39.89 -24.89 -27.00
C SER A 67 -39.13 -24.95 -25.66
N VAL A 68 -39.80 -25.05 -24.50
CA VAL A 68 -39.14 -25.03 -23.17
C VAL A 68 -38.11 -26.15 -23.01
N ASP A 69 -38.36 -27.33 -23.58
CA ASP A 69 -37.44 -28.48 -23.53
C ASP A 69 -36.16 -28.29 -24.37
N ILE A 70 -36.07 -27.22 -25.18
CA ILE A 70 -34.94 -26.92 -26.08
C ILE A 70 -34.05 -25.83 -25.48
N ILE A 71 -34.43 -25.21 -24.35
CA ILE A 71 -33.65 -24.14 -23.72
C ILE A 71 -32.35 -24.73 -23.17
N PRO A 72 -31.18 -24.19 -23.57
CA PRO A 72 -29.92 -24.69 -23.07
C PRO A 72 -29.70 -24.25 -21.62
N PHE A 73 -29.65 -25.21 -20.70
CA PHE A 73 -29.34 -25.00 -19.27
C PHE A 73 -28.02 -25.63 -18.84
N ASP A 74 -27.29 -26.25 -19.77
CA ASP A 74 -25.95 -26.79 -19.57
C ASP A 74 -25.04 -26.34 -20.72
N THR A 75 -23.74 -26.43 -20.51
CA THR A 75 -22.74 -25.91 -21.46
C THR A 75 -22.82 -26.61 -22.81
N ARG A 76 -23.00 -27.94 -22.82
CA ARG A 76 -23.00 -28.73 -24.06
C ARG A 76 -24.14 -28.31 -24.99
N HIS A 77 -25.37 -28.24 -24.47
CA HIS A 77 -26.52 -27.79 -25.26
C HIS A 77 -26.40 -26.31 -25.61
N LEU A 78 -25.83 -25.48 -24.73
CA LEU A 78 -25.62 -24.06 -25.02
C LEU A 78 -24.67 -23.87 -26.20
N THR A 79 -23.54 -24.57 -26.23
CA THR A 79 -22.58 -24.43 -27.33
C THR A 79 -23.19 -24.85 -28.65
N ILE A 80 -23.95 -25.96 -28.69
CA ILE A 80 -24.66 -26.41 -29.89
C ILE A 80 -25.71 -25.38 -30.33
N THR A 81 -26.43 -24.79 -29.38
CA THR A 81 -27.44 -23.76 -29.67
C THR A 81 -26.82 -22.49 -30.22
N LEU A 82 -25.59 -22.16 -29.78
CA LEU A 82 -24.86 -20.97 -30.19
C LEU A 82 -24.14 -21.13 -31.52
N GLU A 83 -23.71 -22.34 -31.86
CA GLU A 83 -23.08 -22.68 -33.14
C GLU A 83 -23.98 -22.34 -34.35
N ASP A 84 -23.37 -21.69 -35.34
CA ASP A 84 -23.95 -21.31 -36.61
C ASP A 84 -22.79 -21.24 -37.63
N ASP A 85 -23.03 -21.51 -38.91
CA ASP A 85 -22.03 -21.46 -39.99
C ASP A 85 -21.36 -20.08 -40.09
N MET A 86 -22.01 -19.04 -39.58
CA MET A 86 -21.51 -17.66 -39.54
C MET A 86 -20.66 -17.34 -38.30
N MET A 87 -20.58 -18.24 -37.31
CA MET A 87 -19.88 -18.01 -36.04
C MET A 87 -18.74 -19.00 -35.86
N LYS A 88 -17.57 -18.48 -35.48
CA LYS A 88 -16.39 -19.26 -35.13
C LYS A 88 -16.35 -19.47 -33.62
N ARG A 89 -16.53 -20.73 -33.19
CA ARG A 89 -16.30 -21.17 -31.81
C ARG A 89 -14.80 -21.27 -31.53
N ARG A 90 -14.39 -20.87 -30.33
CA ARG A 90 -13.07 -21.20 -29.76
C ARG A 90 -13.23 -21.54 -28.28
N SER A 91 -12.53 -22.58 -27.84
CA SER A 91 -12.53 -23.02 -26.45
C SER A 91 -11.22 -22.65 -25.78
N PHE A 92 -11.28 -22.18 -24.55
CA PHE A 92 -10.15 -21.83 -23.70
C PHE A 92 -10.41 -22.43 -22.33
N MET A 93 -9.34 -22.54 -21.52
CA MET A 93 -9.44 -23.13 -20.21
C MET A 93 -8.49 -22.45 -19.24
N VAL A 94 -8.99 -22.22 -18.04
CA VAL A 94 -8.29 -21.63 -16.91
C VAL A 94 -8.46 -22.53 -15.71
N ALA A 95 -7.44 -22.63 -14.87
CA ALA A 95 -7.53 -23.28 -13.58
C ALA A 95 -6.58 -22.56 -12.63
N ASP A 96 -7.09 -22.07 -11.50
CA ASP A 96 -6.23 -21.44 -10.49
C ASP A 96 -5.23 -22.45 -9.88
N GLY A 97 -5.59 -23.74 -9.88
CA GLY A 97 -4.67 -24.84 -9.56
C GLY A 97 -3.95 -25.46 -10.77
N ALA A 98 -3.94 -24.80 -11.93
CA ALA A 98 -3.25 -25.24 -13.15
C ALA A 98 -1.81 -25.69 -12.88
N ASN A 99 -1.11 -24.94 -12.05
CA ASN A 99 0.27 -25.18 -11.68
C ASN A 99 0.54 -26.43 -10.82
N ILE A 100 -0.53 -27.12 -10.37
CA ILE A 100 -0.44 -28.33 -9.55
C ILE A 100 -0.72 -29.54 -10.43
N THR A 101 0.34 -30.20 -10.89
CA THR A 101 0.27 -31.47 -11.62
C THR A 101 -0.53 -32.49 -10.82
N TRP A 102 -1.33 -33.30 -11.51
CA TRP A 102 -2.05 -34.39 -10.89
C TRP A 102 -1.11 -35.48 -10.35
N SER A 103 -1.38 -35.96 -9.15
CA SER A 103 -0.79 -37.15 -8.54
C SER A 103 -1.77 -37.74 -7.52
N GLU A 104 -1.49 -38.95 -7.01
CA GLU A 104 -2.31 -39.56 -5.95
C GLU A 104 -2.36 -38.70 -4.68
N GLU A 105 -1.33 -37.90 -4.41
CA GLU A 105 -1.28 -36.98 -3.28
C GLU A 105 -2.07 -35.69 -3.52
N THR A 106 -2.26 -35.28 -4.78
CA THR A 106 -2.94 -34.02 -5.15
C THR A 106 -4.31 -34.25 -5.80
N LYS A 107 -4.82 -35.48 -5.83
CA LYS A 107 -6.10 -35.84 -6.45
C LYS A 107 -7.31 -35.13 -5.83
N ASP A 108 -7.24 -34.82 -4.53
CA ASP A 108 -8.33 -34.16 -3.80
C ASP A 108 -8.22 -32.61 -3.80
N VAL A 109 -7.22 -32.06 -4.51
CA VAL A 109 -7.07 -30.61 -4.63
C VAL A 109 -8.08 -30.08 -5.65
N ASP A 110 -8.99 -29.21 -5.19
CA ASP A 110 -9.84 -28.43 -6.09
C ASP A 110 -8.97 -27.40 -6.83
N ARG A 111 -8.92 -27.54 -8.15
CA ARG A 111 -8.11 -26.70 -9.04
C ARG A 111 -8.92 -25.58 -9.68
N HIS A 112 -10.23 -25.50 -9.41
CA HIS A 112 -11.14 -24.49 -9.94
C HIS A 112 -11.04 -24.35 -11.46
N VAL A 113 -11.18 -25.50 -12.12
CA VAL A 113 -11.11 -25.62 -13.58
C VAL A 113 -12.36 -25.01 -14.21
N HIS A 114 -12.18 -24.11 -15.18
CA HIS A 114 -13.27 -23.49 -15.92
C HIS A 114 -13.00 -23.45 -17.42
N PHE A 115 -14.05 -23.69 -18.21
CA PHE A 115 -14.04 -23.38 -19.64
C PHE A 115 -14.42 -21.92 -19.87
N VAL A 116 -13.77 -21.35 -20.88
CA VAL A 116 -14.17 -20.11 -21.49
C VAL A 116 -14.36 -20.36 -22.98
N VAL A 117 -15.59 -20.23 -23.47
CA VAL A 117 -15.93 -20.46 -24.88
C VAL A 117 -16.35 -19.15 -25.53
N THR A 118 -15.73 -18.81 -26.66
CA THR A 118 -16.08 -17.63 -27.42
C THR A 118 -16.74 -17.98 -28.74
N PHE A 119 -17.72 -17.19 -29.14
CA PHE A 119 -18.33 -17.22 -30.46
C PHE A 119 -18.17 -15.85 -31.11
N GLN A 120 -17.53 -15.80 -32.28
CA GLN A 120 -17.28 -14.57 -33.04
C GLN A 120 -17.68 -14.73 -34.52
N PRO A 121 -18.21 -13.70 -35.19
CA PRO A 121 -18.50 -13.76 -36.62
C PRO A 121 -17.28 -14.16 -37.47
N VAL A 122 -17.47 -15.09 -38.42
CA VAL A 122 -16.40 -15.58 -39.33
C VAL A 122 -15.89 -14.50 -40.28
N ALA A 123 -16.77 -13.55 -40.65
CA ALA A 123 -16.46 -12.51 -41.64
C ALA A 123 -15.54 -11.38 -41.13
N ASN A 124 -15.20 -11.38 -39.84
CA ASN A 124 -14.42 -10.31 -39.23
C ASN A 124 -13.51 -10.91 -38.14
N ASP A 125 -12.19 -10.73 -38.24
CA ASP A 125 -11.23 -11.36 -37.30
C ASP A 125 -11.09 -10.61 -35.95
N GLN A 126 -11.79 -9.49 -35.77
CA GLN A 126 -11.66 -8.58 -34.62
C GLN A 126 -12.96 -7.90 -34.11
N PRO A 127 -14.19 -8.45 -34.24
CA PRO A 127 -15.39 -7.73 -33.80
C PRO A 127 -15.56 -7.81 -32.27
N ILE A 128 -16.01 -6.71 -31.66
CA ILE A 128 -16.61 -6.72 -30.31
C ILE A 128 -17.89 -7.55 -30.25
N ASP A 129 -18.49 -7.86 -31.40
CA ASP A 129 -19.62 -8.79 -31.53
C ASP A 129 -19.16 -10.21 -31.14
N LEU A 130 -19.34 -10.49 -29.85
CA LEU A 130 -18.73 -11.59 -29.13
C LEU A 130 -19.73 -12.12 -28.12
N ILE A 131 -19.90 -13.45 -28.12
CA ILE A 131 -20.53 -14.18 -27.02
C ILE A 131 -19.42 -14.88 -26.24
N PHE A 132 -19.42 -14.68 -24.94
CA PHE A 132 -18.42 -15.18 -24.00
C PHE A 132 -19.13 -16.05 -22.97
N VAL A 133 -18.88 -17.35 -23.00
CA VAL A 133 -19.48 -18.33 -22.08
C VAL A 133 -18.42 -18.75 -21.08
N VAL A 134 -18.70 -18.63 -19.79
CA VAL A 134 -17.86 -19.15 -18.72
C VAL A 134 -18.61 -20.31 -18.06
N SER A 135 -17.99 -21.48 -17.98
CA SER A 135 -18.63 -22.65 -17.39
C SER A 135 -17.70 -23.52 -16.57
N SER A 136 -18.30 -24.33 -15.69
CA SER A 136 -17.63 -25.44 -15.04
C SER A 136 -17.13 -26.51 -16.05
N PRO A 137 -16.30 -27.47 -15.62
CA PRO A 137 -15.85 -28.57 -16.48
C PRO A 137 -16.92 -29.66 -16.65
N HIS A 138 -17.97 -29.67 -15.82
CA HIS A 138 -19.09 -30.60 -15.93
C HIS A 138 -20.09 -30.09 -16.99
N LEU A 139 -19.82 -30.38 -18.25
CA LEU A 139 -20.52 -29.78 -19.39
C LEU A 139 -22.03 -30.05 -19.47
N ASP A 140 -22.50 -31.14 -18.83
CA ASP A 140 -23.93 -31.50 -18.74
C ASP A 140 -24.59 -31.05 -17.42
N SER A 141 -23.84 -30.40 -16.53
CA SER A 141 -24.34 -29.98 -15.24
C SER A 141 -25.33 -28.83 -15.38
N LYS A 142 -26.51 -29.01 -14.77
CA LYS A 142 -27.57 -28.01 -14.70
C LYS A 142 -27.51 -27.13 -13.45
N VAL A 143 -26.55 -27.40 -12.57
CA VAL A 143 -26.40 -26.72 -11.27
C VAL A 143 -25.10 -25.94 -11.16
N ASP A 144 -24.04 -26.39 -11.82
CA ASP A 144 -22.71 -25.78 -11.76
C ASP A 144 -22.60 -24.51 -12.60
N LEU A 145 -21.60 -23.67 -12.30
CA LEU A 145 -21.40 -22.35 -12.90
C LEU A 145 -21.62 -22.35 -14.42
N LEU A 146 -22.51 -21.45 -14.87
CA LEU A 146 -22.75 -21.16 -16.28
C LEU A 146 -23.17 -19.69 -16.43
N GLN A 147 -22.31 -18.89 -17.02
CA GLN A 147 -22.51 -17.46 -17.25
C GLN A 147 -22.23 -17.10 -18.70
N VAL A 148 -22.93 -16.07 -19.20
CA VAL A 148 -22.78 -15.59 -20.57
C VAL A 148 -22.68 -14.07 -20.56
N ALA A 149 -21.67 -13.52 -21.23
CA ALA A 149 -21.62 -12.12 -21.62
C ALA A 149 -21.75 -12.01 -23.14
N ALA A 150 -22.67 -11.19 -23.64
CA ALA A 150 -22.95 -11.09 -25.07
C ALA A 150 -23.14 -9.64 -25.52
N TRP A 151 -22.51 -9.27 -26.63
CA TRP A 151 -22.53 -7.89 -27.13
C TRP A 151 -23.86 -7.53 -27.78
N SER A 152 -24.48 -6.44 -27.31
CA SER A 152 -25.65 -5.81 -27.93
C SER A 152 -25.23 -4.69 -28.86
N THR A 153 -25.62 -4.80 -30.13
CA THR A 153 -25.36 -3.75 -31.12
C THR A 153 -26.25 -2.53 -30.91
N LYS A 154 -27.50 -2.72 -30.46
CA LYS A 154 -28.44 -1.62 -30.15
C LYS A 154 -28.02 -0.82 -28.93
N HIS A 155 -27.59 -1.48 -27.87
CA HIS A 155 -27.25 -0.85 -26.59
C HIS A 155 -25.77 -0.45 -26.50
N HIS A 156 -24.94 -0.94 -27.43
CA HIS A 156 -23.50 -0.77 -27.44
C HIS A 156 -22.87 -1.15 -26.10
N ALA A 157 -23.23 -2.33 -25.59
CA ALA A 157 -22.84 -2.85 -24.29
C ALA A 157 -22.91 -4.38 -24.30
N PHE A 158 -22.15 -5.02 -23.41
CA PHE A 158 -22.34 -6.43 -23.08
C PHE A 158 -23.54 -6.58 -22.15
N ASN A 159 -24.44 -7.51 -22.47
CA ASN A 159 -25.44 -8.04 -21.55
C ASN A 159 -24.83 -9.21 -20.77
N PHE A 160 -25.06 -9.25 -19.45
CA PHE A 160 -24.56 -10.30 -18.56
C PHE A 160 -25.70 -11.21 -18.11
N TYR A 161 -25.51 -12.51 -18.26
CA TYR A 161 -26.48 -13.54 -17.94
C TYR A 161 -25.86 -14.61 -17.05
N GLN A 162 -26.67 -15.19 -16.17
CA GLN A 162 -26.28 -16.34 -15.34
C GLN A 162 -27.42 -17.34 -15.28
N ARG A 163 -27.09 -18.63 -15.32
CA ARG A 163 -28.04 -19.69 -15.03
C ARG A 163 -28.00 -20.07 -13.55
N ASN A 164 -29.16 -20.29 -12.94
CA ASN A 164 -29.29 -20.78 -11.57
C ASN A 164 -29.56 -22.30 -11.52
N ASN A 165 -29.53 -22.87 -10.32
CA ASN A 165 -29.75 -24.30 -10.06
C ASN A 165 -31.19 -24.79 -10.27
N GLU A 166 -32.13 -23.90 -10.57
CA GLU A 166 -33.53 -24.21 -10.87
C GLU A 166 -33.83 -24.21 -12.37
N ASN A 167 -32.79 -24.24 -13.22
CA ASN A 167 -32.90 -24.08 -14.67
C ASN A 167 -33.60 -22.77 -15.04
N GLU A 168 -33.09 -21.68 -14.52
CA GLU A 168 -33.54 -20.33 -14.87
C GLU A 168 -32.38 -19.50 -15.37
N TRP A 169 -32.66 -18.71 -16.40
CA TRP A 169 -31.75 -17.69 -16.88
C TRP A 169 -32.07 -16.36 -16.21
N TRP A 170 -31.06 -15.73 -15.65
CA TRP A 170 -31.14 -14.41 -15.04
C TRP A 170 -30.34 -13.43 -15.88
N TRP A 171 -30.99 -12.37 -16.38
CA TRP A 171 -30.29 -11.20 -16.91
C TRP A 171 -29.90 -10.29 -15.73
N LEU A 172 -28.60 -10.14 -15.54
CA LEU A 172 -28.00 -9.44 -14.40
C LEU A 172 -27.82 -7.93 -14.65
N GLY A 173 -27.95 -7.50 -15.91
CA GLY A 173 -27.72 -6.13 -16.37
C GLY A 173 -26.80 -6.07 -17.59
N ASN A 174 -26.40 -4.86 -17.98
CA ASN A 174 -25.47 -4.61 -19.06
C ASN A 174 -24.28 -3.73 -18.64
N SER A 175 -23.30 -3.56 -19.51
CA SER A 175 -22.07 -2.78 -19.25
C SER A 175 -22.29 -1.38 -18.67
N TRP A 176 -23.41 -0.72 -18.98
CA TRP A 176 -23.71 0.62 -18.43
C TRP A 176 -24.14 0.57 -16.96
N ASP A 177 -24.67 -0.57 -16.50
CA ASP A 177 -25.09 -0.78 -15.12
C ASP A 177 -23.89 -0.87 -14.17
N ALA A 178 -22.68 -1.16 -14.65
CA ALA A 178 -21.45 -1.13 -13.84
C ALA A 178 -21.19 0.23 -13.15
N PHE A 179 -21.76 1.31 -13.67
CA PHE A 179 -21.56 2.67 -13.16
C PHE A 179 -22.76 3.21 -12.36
N LYS A 180 -23.86 2.46 -12.26
CA LYS A 180 -25.02 2.86 -11.49
C LYS A 180 -24.80 2.57 -10.00
N VAL A 181 -25.32 3.43 -9.14
CA VAL A 181 -25.11 3.32 -7.68
C VAL A 181 -25.68 2.01 -7.13
N GLU A 182 -26.79 1.56 -7.69
CA GLU A 182 -27.55 0.38 -7.25
C GLU A 182 -26.81 -0.93 -7.54
N THR A 183 -26.08 -1.01 -8.66
CA THR A 183 -25.46 -2.24 -9.18
C THR A 183 -23.94 -2.28 -9.07
N ARG A 184 -23.29 -1.14 -8.81
CA ARG A 184 -21.83 -1.06 -8.74
C ARG A 184 -21.27 -1.95 -7.63
N ASN A 185 -20.24 -2.74 -7.96
CA ASN A 185 -19.64 -3.74 -7.09
C ASN A 185 -20.63 -4.82 -6.59
N ARG A 186 -21.65 -5.15 -7.39
CA ARG A 186 -22.62 -6.22 -7.09
C ARG A 186 -22.91 -7.06 -8.31
N GLY A 187 -23.36 -8.30 -8.07
CA GLY A 187 -23.67 -9.24 -9.15
C GLY A 187 -22.43 -9.41 -10.05
N PRO A 188 -22.53 -9.23 -11.37
CA PRO A 188 -21.37 -9.33 -12.25
C PRO A 188 -20.43 -8.11 -12.17
N PHE A 189 -20.86 -6.99 -11.58
CA PHE A 189 -20.13 -5.72 -11.59
C PHE A 189 -19.14 -5.55 -10.43
N ASP A 190 -18.96 -6.56 -9.59
CA ASP A 190 -17.83 -6.67 -8.67
C ASP A 190 -16.55 -7.19 -9.37
N GLY A 191 -16.71 -8.01 -10.42
CA GLY A 191 -15.66 -8.41 -11.35
C GLY A 191 -15.56 -7.46 -12.55
N HIS A 192 -16.69 -7.10 -13.16
CA HIS A 192 -16.78 -6.21 -14.33
C HIS A 192 -16.96 -4.73 -13.92
N VAL A 193 -16.12 -4.24 -13.01
CA VAL A 193 -16.23 -2.91 -12.36
C VAL A 193 -16.23 -1.71 -13.31
N ASN A 194 -15.78 -1.91 -14.55
CA ASN A 194 -15.72 -0.91 -15.61
C ASN A 194 -16.65 -1.21 -16.79
N GLY A 195 -17.51 -2.22 -16.67
CA GLY A 195 -18.49 -2.63 -17.67
C GLY A 195 -17.95 -3.40 -18.87
N SER A 196 -16.63 -3.62 -18.97
CA SER A 196 -16.02 -4.44 -20.03
C SER A 196 -15.93 -5.91 -19.64
N LEU A 197 -15.59 -6.76 -20.62
CA LEU A 197 -15.05 -8.10 -20.35
C LEU A 197 -13.77 -8.00 -19.51
N VAL A 198 -13.52 -9.03 -18.71
CA VAL A 198 -12.35 -9.14 -17.85
C VAL A 198 -11.67 -10.48 -18.11
N MET A 199 -10.36 -10.43 -18.35
CA MET A 199 -9.47 -11.57 -18.31
C MET A 199 -8.30 -11.16 -17.42
N LYS A 200 -8.03 -11.95 -16.39
CA LYS A 200 -6.79 -11.85 -15.61
C LYS A 200 -5.70 -12.53 -16.43
N GLU A 201 -4.50 -11.98 -16.37
CA GLU A 201 -3.30 -12.38 -17.14
C GLU A 201 -3.37 -11.99 -18.61
N LEU A 202 -3.55 -10.69 -18.89
CA LEU A 202 -3.49 -10.15 -20.25
C LEU A 202 -2.08 -9.97 -20.80
N ASN A 203 -1.12 -10.77 -20.31
CA ASN A 203 0.25 -10.82 -20.77
C ASN A 203 0.81 -12.23 -20.48
N ARG A 204 1.77 -12.67 -21.30
CA ARG A 204 2.58 -13.87 -21.03
C ARG A 204 3.22 -13.81 -19.63
N PRO A 205 3.34 -14.94 -18.91
CA PRO A 205 3.19 -16.32 -19.40
C PRO A 205 1.80 -16.94 -19.27
N TRP A 206 0.77 -16.18 -18.87
CA TRP A 206 -0.58 -16.72 -18.55
C TRP A 206 -0.53 -17.87 -17.53
N VAL A 207 -0.10 -17.53 -16.32
CA VAL A 207 0.10 -18.39 -15.14
C VAL A 207 -0.97 -19.48 -14.96
N HIS A 208 -2.25 -19.17 -15.15
CA HIS A 208 -3.37 -20.08 -14.87
C HIS A 208 -4.10 -20.57 -16.13
N TRP A 209 -3.73 -20.11 -17.32
CA TRP A 209 -4.41 -20.47 -18.57
C TRP A 209 -3.65 -21.51 -19.37
N ASN A 210 -4.41 -22.37 -20.06
CA ASN A 210 -3.84 -23.19 -21.12
C ASN A 210 -3.18 -22.31 -22.19
N SER A 211 -1.90 -22.55 -22.46
CA SER A 211 -1.10 -21.74 -23.38
C SER A 211 0.01 -22.57 -24.02
N GLN A 212 0.85 -21.93 -24.84
CA GLN A 212 2.05 -22.55 -25.38
C GLN A 212 3.15 -22.81 -24.32
N PHE A 213 3.03 -22.19 -23.13
CA PHE A 213 3.96 -22.34 -22.02
C PHE A 213 3.49 -23.37 -21.01
N PHE A 214 2.19 -23.67 -20.99
CA PHE A 214 1.61 -24.62 -20.04
C PHE A 214 0.42 -25.35 -20.68
N VAL A 215 0.46 -26.68 -20.62
CA VAL A 215 -0.65 -27.53 -21.07
C VAL A 215 -1.48 -27.93 -19.87
N ILE A 216 -2.69 -27.39 -19.78
CA ILE A 216 -3.58 -27.58 -18.61
C ILE A 216 -3.97 -29.04 -18.35
N SER A 217 -3.82 -29.90 -19.36
CA SER A 217 -4.08 -31.32 -19.21
C SER A 217 -3.18 -31.98 -18.17
N GLU A 218 -2.03 -31.42 -17.81
CA GLU A 218 -1.16 -31.99 -16.77
C GLU A 218 -1.74 -31.89 -15.35
N CYS A 219 -2.70 -31.00 -15.11
CA CYS A 219 -3.35 -30.85 -13.80
C CYS A 219 -4.56 -31.79 -13.60
N LEU A 220 -4.98 -32.52 -14.65
CA LEU A 220 -6.13 -33.43 -14.62
C LEU A 220 -5.69 -34.89 -14.38
N ASP A 221 -6.59 -35.72 -13.86
CA ASP A 221 -6.38 -37.18 -13.83
C ASP A 221 -6.14 -37.69 -15.27
N PRO A 222 -5.12 -38.53 -15.53
CA PRO A 222 -4.90 -39.13 -16.85
C PRO A 222 -6.14 -39.80 -17.45
N GLU A 223 -7.03 -40.34 -16.61
CA GLU A 223 -8.28 -41.00 -17.01
C GLU A 223 -9.51 -40.06 -16.89
N ASP A 224 -9.29 -38.76 -16.65
CA ASP A 224 -10.38 -37.78 -16.55
C ASP A 224 -11.17 -37.72 -17.88
N PRO A 225 -12.49 -37.99 -17.87
CA PRO A 225 -13.33 -37.95 -19.08
C PRO A 225 -13.26 -36.60 -19.81
N LEU A 226 -12.97 -35.51 -19.09
CA LEU A 226 -12.84 -34.16 -19.64
C LEU A 226 -11.81 -34.10 -20.77
N ARG A 227 -10.76 -34.92 -20.72
CA ARG A 227 -9.70 -34.98 -21.75
C ARG A 227 -10.21 -35.38 -23.13
N HIS A 228 -11.37 -36.04 -23.20
CA HIS A 228 -11.99 -36.53 -24.43
C HIS A 228 -13.20 -35.68 -24.85
N GLU A 229 -13.51 -34.60 -24.10
CA GLU A 229 -14.55 -33.67 -24.49
C GLU A 229 -14.08 -32.81 -25.67
N LEU A 230 -14.95 -32.58 -26.66
CA LEU A 230 -14.61 -31.80 -27.86
C LEU A 230 -14.13 -30.37 -27.53
N LEU A 231 -14.66 -29.76 -26.45
CA LEU A 231 -14.22 -28.44 -26.01
C LEU A 231 -12.80 -28.46 -25.43
N PHE A 232 -12.33 -29.61 -24.93
CA PHE A 232 -10.99 -29.81 -24.38
C PHE A 232 -9.97 -30.21 -25.46
N GLU A 233 -10.35 -31.05 -26.41
CA GLU A 233 -9.45 -31.47 -27.50
C GLU A 233 -9.07 -30.30 -28.42
N ASP A 234 -9.96 -29.31 -28.57
CA ASP A 234 -9.78 -28.12 -29.42
C ASP A 234 -9.47 -26.84 -28.61
N LEU A 235 -8.67 -26.97 -27.55
CA LEU A 235 -8.27 -25.82 -26.73
C LEU A 235 -7.36 -24.87 -27.51
N SER A 236 -7.77 -23.60 -27.55
CA SER A 236 -6.97 -22.49 -28.00
C SER A 236 -6.06 -21.98 -26.88
N GLY A 237 -4.87 -21.49 -27.24
CA GLY A 237 -3.94 -20.87 -26.29
C GLY A 237 -4.38 -19.47 -25.84
N ALA A 238 -4.08 -19.14 -24.58
CA ALA A 238 -4.43 -17.90 -23.90
C ALA A 238 -4.11 -16.61 -24.68
N ILE A 239 -3.01 -16.59 -25.47
CA ILE A 239 -2.63 -15.45 -26.32
C ILE A 239 -3.76 -14.99 -27.26
N ARG A 240 -4.59 -15.92 -27.76
CA ARG A 240 -5.71 -15.57 -28.63
C ARG A 240 -6.83 -14.92 -27.84
N LEU A 241 -7.11 -15.42 -26.63
CA LEU A 241 -8.10 -14.83 -25.73
C LEU A 241 -7.68 -13.44 -25.28
N GLU A 242 -6.40 -13.25 -24.97
CA GLU A 242 -5.81 -11.95 -24.62
C GLU A 242 -6.13 -10.92 -25.70
N HIS A 243 -5.87 -11.22 -26.98
CA HIS A 243 -6.19 -10.30 -28.07
C HIS A 243 -7.69 -10.02 -28.18
N ILE A 244 -8.54 -11.05 -28.06
CA ILE A 244 -10.00 -10.89 -28.10
C ILE A 244 -10.47 -9.93 -27.00
N VAL A 245 -10.00 -10.12 -25.77
CA VAL A 245 -10.41 -9.31 -24.61
C VAL A 245 -9.82 -7.90 -24.69
N LYS A 246 -8.53 -7.73 -25.04
CA LYS A 246 -7.92 -6.40 -25.21
C LYS A 246 -8.67 -5.55 -26.24
N ASN A 247 -9.12 -6.16 -27.33
CA ASN A 247 -9.91 -5.47 -28.35
C ASN A 247 -11.30 -5.08 -27.84
N ALA A 248 -12.02 -6.00 -27.21
CA ALA A 248 -13.34 -5.74 -26.65
C ALA A 248 -13.30 -4.61 -25.60
N VAL A 249 -12.30 -4.61 -24.72
CA VAL A 249 -12.09 -3.55 -23.71
C VAL A 249 -11.81 -2.20 -24.39
N SER A 250 -10.95 -2.16 -25.40
CA SER A 250 -10.58 -0.93 -26.12
C SER A 250 -11.76 -0.32 -26.88
N GLU A 251 -12.55 -1.15 -27.57
CA GLU A 251 -13.74 -0.71 -28.28
C GLU A 251 -14.85 -0.25 -27.32
N TRP A 252 -15.06 -0.96 -26.21
CA TRP A 252 -15.96 -0.51 -25.13
C TRP A 252 -15.56 0.86 -24.58
N ASN A 253 -14.29 1.09 -24.28
CA ASN A 253 -13.82 2.38 -23.77
C ASN A 253 -14.03 3.51 -24.79
N THR A 254 -13.88 3.23 -26.09
CA THR A 254 -14.16 4.18 -27.18
C THR A 254 -15.65 4.52 -27.26
N ILE A 255 -16.52 3.53 -27.16
CA ILE A 255 -17.98 3.72 -27.12
C ILE A 255 -18.39 4.52 -25.89
N ARG A 256 -17.81 4.19 -24.73
CA ARG A 256 -18.08 4.86 -23.45
C ARG A 256 -17.78 6.34 -23.52
N ILE A 257 -16.59 6.72 -23.98
CA ILE A 257 -16.22 8.14 -24.09
C ILE A 257 -17.09 8.88 -25.11
N ASN A 258 -17.44 8.24 -26.23
CA ASN A 258 -18.26 8.86 -27.27
C ASN A 258 -19.68 9.11 -26.76
N LYS A 259 -20.29 8.18 -26.02
CA LYS A 259 -21.61 8.35 -25.42
C LYS A 259 -21.64 9.52 -24.42
N TYR A 260 -20.58 9.69 -23.64
CA TYR A 260 -20.48 10.78 -22.67
C TYR A 260 -20.03 12.12 -23.28
N THR A 261 -19.60 12.13 -24.54
CA THR A 261 -19.37 13.38 -25.29
C THR A 261 -20.68 13.83 -25.93
N ILE A 262 -21.27 14.91 -25.41
CA ILE A 262 -22.59 15.39 -25.83
C ILE A 262 -22.49 16.32 -27.05
N SER A 263 -23.65 16.77 -27.58
CA SER A 263 -23.73 17.49 -28.86
C SER A 263 -22.97 18.82 -28.94
N ASP A 264 -22.61 19.43 -27.82
CA ASP A 264 -21.77 20.65 -27.77
C ASP A 264 -20.28 20.36 -27.58
N HIS A 265 -19.89 19.08 -27.66
CA HIS A 265 -18.56 18.50 -27.43
C HIS A 265 -18.10 18.49 -25.97
N ASN A 266 -18.92 18.89 -25.00
CA ASN A 266 -18.61 18.69 -23.58
C ASN A 266 -18.62 17.19 -23.23
N VAL A 267 -17.78 16.79 -22.28
CA VAL A 267 -17.70 15.40 -21.81
C VAL A 267 -18.22 15.30 -20.38
N LYS A 268 -19.21 14.45 -20.13
CA LYS A 268 -19.78 14.20 -18.80
C LYS A 268 -19.14 13.00 -18.10
N CYS A 269 -19.42 12.84 -16.81
CA CYS A 269 -18.97 11.71 -15.98
C CYS A 269 -17.44 11.56 -15.98
N VAL A 270 -16.72 12.68 -16.03
CA VAL A 270 -15.26 12.69 -16.17
C VAL A 270 -14.56 11.98 -15.02
N LYS A 271 -15.15 12.07 -13.82
CA LYS A 271 -14.68 11.38 -12.62
C LYS A 271 -14.54 9.86 -12.81
N GLU A 272 -15.42 9.22 -13.58
CA GLU A 272 -15.35 7.77 -13.82
C GLU A 272 -14.16 7.39 -14.70
N PHE A 273 -13.84 8.20 -15.72
CA PHE A 273 -12.65 8.02 -16.54
C PHE A 273 -11.37 8.28 -15.72
N MET A 274 -11.37 9.35 -14.93
CA MET A 274 -10.21 9.71 -14.11
C MET A 274 -9.96 8.71 -12.98
N ARG A 275 -10.99 7.99 -12.51
CA ARG A 275 -10.83 6.88 -11.56
C ARG A 275 -9.90 5.78 -12.09
N GLN A 276 -10.02 5.42 -13.36
CA GLN A 276 -9.15 4.42 -14.03
C GLN A 276 -7.72 4.93 -14.27
N VAL A 277 -7.54 6.26 -14.39
CA VAL A 277 -6.21 6.86 -14.64
C VAL A 277 -5.44 7.12 -13.34
N ILE A 278 -6.11 7.61 -12.30
CA ILE A 278 -5.49 8.06 -11.04
C ILE A 278 -5.35 6.91 -10.04
N ASP A 279 -6.35 6.03 -9.99
CA ASP A 279 -6.39 4.84 -9.14
C ASP A 279 -6.31 3.58 -10.01
N ASN A 280 -6.20 2.41 -9.38
CA ASN A 280 -6.37 1.13 -10.04
C ASN A 280 -7.75 0.61 -9.70
N THR A 281 -8.57 0.33 -10.71
CA THR A 281 -9.94 -0.11 -10.46
C THR A 281 -10.05 -1.63 -10.32
N THR A 282 -9.11 -2.35 -10.93
CA THR A 282 -8.92 -3.80 -10.80
C THR A 282 -7.42 -4.16 -10.87
N TYR A 283 -7.10 -5.46 -10.93
CA TYR A 283 -5.74 -5.98 -11.04
C TYR A 283 -5.60 -6.92 -12.23
N ASN A 284 -4.41 -6.94 -12.82
CA ASN A 284 -3.94 -8.03 -13.64
C ASN A 284 -2.91 -8.87 -12.85
N ILE A 285 -2.53 -10.02 -13.38
CA ILE A 285 -1.51 -10.90 -12.79
C ILE A 285 -0.37 -11.05 -13.80
N ILE A 286 0.86 -11.04 -13.30
CA ILE A 286 2.08 -11.24 -14.08
C ILE A 286 3.06 -12.12 -13.30
N ALA A 287 3.94 -12.80 -14.02
CA ALA A 287 5.03 -13.58 -13.45
C ALA A 287 6.28 -13.45 -14.33
N VAL A 288 7.42 -13.94 -13.84
CA VAL A 288 8.61 -14.15 -14.66
C VAL A 288 8.34 -15.31 -15.61
N GLU A 289 8.72 -15.17 -16.89
CA GLU A 289 8.60 -16.21 -17.93
C GLU A 289 9.65 -17.33 -17.74
N LYS A 290 9.63 -17.96 -16.56
CA LYS A 290 10.52 -19.05 -16.14
C LYS A 290 9.78 -19.92 -15.14
N GLU A 291 9.68 -21.22 -15.43
CA GLU A 291 9.07 -22.18 -14.51
C GLU A 291 9.90 -22.30 -13.23
N PHE A 292 9.23 -22.23 -12.08
CA PHE A 292 9.84 -22.31 -10.76
C PHE A 292 10.53 -23.65 -10.52
N SER A 293 9.98 -24.76 -11.01
CA SER A 293 10.60 -26.09 -10.92
C SER A 293 11.89 -26.21 -11.74
N SER A 294 12.07 -25.35 -12.75
CA SER A 294 13.20 -25.39 -13.68
C SER A 294 14.37 -24.47 -13.30
N ILE A 295 14.23 -23.68 -12.23
CA ILE A 295 15.26 -22.70 -11.85
C ILE A 295 16.50 -23.38 -11.28
N THR A 296 17.66 -22.93 -11.73
CA THR A 296 18.95 -23.33 -11.14
C THR A 296 19.54 -22.17 -10.35
N THR A 297 20.45 -22.45 -9.40
CA THR A 297 21.10 -21.39 -8.61
C THR A 297 21.97 -20.44 -9.45
N GLN A 298 22.26 -20.78 -10.71
CA GLN A 298 23.04 -19.94 -11.63
C GLN A 298 22.16 -19.06 -12.52
N ASP A 299 20.84 -19.24 -12.47
CA ASP A 299 19.93 -18.48 -13.30
C ASP A 299 19.85 -17.01 -12.84
N GLU A 300 19.56 -16.14 -13.80
CA GLU A 300 19.22 -14.75 -13.57
C GLU A 300 17.74 -14.55 -13.94
N LEU A 301 16.96 -14.05 -12.99
CA LEU A 301 15.51 -13.89 -13.09
C LEU A 301 15.19 -12.44 -13.47
N PHE A 302 14.49 -12.25 -14.59
CA PHE A 302 14.10 -10.93 -15.10
C PHE A 302 12.72 -10.56 -14.54
N LEU A 303 12.70 -9.64 -13.59
CA LEU A 303 11.48 -9.27 -12.86
C LEU A 303 10.57 -8.38 -13.71
N PRO A 304 9.23 -8.51 -13.62
CA PRO A 304 8.29 -7.67 -14.35
C PRO A 304 8.44 -6.19 -13.98
N ALA A 305 8.69 -5.31 -14.96
CA ALA A 305 8.84 -3.87 -14.74
C ALA A 305 7.58 -3.23 -14.14
N SER A 306 6.40 -3.78 -14.46
CA SER A 306 5.09 -3.38 -13.93
C SER A 306 4.97 -3.52 -12.41
N PHE A 307 5.82 -4.33 -11.78
CA PHE A 307 5.92 -4.40 -10.32
C PHE A 307 6.60 -3.14 -9.75
N PHE A 308 7.51 -2.49 -10.46
CA PHE A 308 8.28 -1.37 -9.92
C PHE A 308 7.79 0.00 -10.35
N ILE A 309 7.08 0.08 -11.47
CA ILE A 309 6.54 1.31 -12.04
C ILE A 309 5.32 0.97 -12.90
N ASN A 310 4.40 1.92 -13.11
CA ASN A 310 3.31 1.72 -14.07
C ASN A 310 3.88 1.83 -15.49
N ILE A 311 4.51 0.75 -15.95
CA ILE A 311 5.28 0.72 -17.20
C ILE A 311 4.40 1.01 -18.42
N GLU A 312 3.13 0.60 -18.39
CA GLU A 312 2.17 0.92 -19.45
C GLU A 312 1.92 2.43 -19.56
N MET A 313 1.73 3.11 -18.42
CA MET A 313 1.59 4.57 -18.39
C MET A 313 2.87 5.27 -18.86
N VAL A 314 4.05 4.77 -18.44
CA VAL A 314 5.36 5.28 -18.90
C VAL A 314 5.51 5.13 -20.42
N ASN A 315 5.16 3.97 -20.97
CA ASN A 315 5.22 3.70 -22.41
C ASN A 315 4.31 4.64 -23.21
N LYS A 316 3.16 5.08 -22.65
CA LYS A 316 2.31 6.09 -23.31
C LYS A 316 2.90 7.51 -23.30
N LEU A 317 3.94 7.75 -22.51
CA LEU A 317 4.62 9.05 -22.44
C LEU A 317 5.83 9.16 -23.39
N SER A 318 6.19 8.12 -24.13
CA SER A 318 7.42 8.04 -24.93
C SER A 318 7.62 9.20 -25.91
N ASP A 319 6.54 9.71 -26.50
CA ASP A 319 6.59 10.85 -27.43
C ASP A 319 6.90 12.18 -26.73
N PHE A 320 6.69 12.25 -25.41
CA PHE A 320 6.94 13.43 -24.58
C PHE A 320 8.26 13.32 -23.80
N ILE A 321 8.53 12.16 -23.23
CA ILE A 321 9.70 11.83 -22.43
C ILE A 321 10.04 10.35 -22.59
N ASP A 322 11.31 10.07 -22.81
CA ASP A 322 11.84 8.70 -22.87
C ASP A 322 12.78 8.45 -21.68
N PHE A 323 12.67 7.26 -21.10
CA PHE A 323 13.43 6.85 -19.92
C PHE A 323 14.35 5.69 -20.31
N ASP A 324 15.62 5.80 -19.94
CA ASP A 324 16.63 4.76 -20.18
C ASP A 324 16.51 3.66 -19.12
N LEU A 325 15.37 2.96 -19.09
CA LEU A 325 15.09 1.88 -18.16
C LEU A 325 15.70 0.57 -18.65
N PHE A 326 16.42 -0.13 -17.76
CA PHE A 326 16.96 -1.45 -18.03
C PHE A 326 16.18 -2.53 -17.28
N PRO A 327 16.13 -3.78 -17.79
CA PRO A 327 15.46 -4.88 -17.10
C PRO A 327 16.06 -5.11 -15.71
N ILE A 328 15.20 -5.20 -14.70
CA ILE A 328 15.62 -5.48 -13.33
C ILE A 328 15.80 -6.98 -13.17
N THR A 329 16.95 -7.38 -12.63
CA THR A 329 17.29 -8.79 -12.46
C THR A 329 17.59 -9.15 -11.01
N VAL A 330 17.33 -10.41 -10.67
CA VAL A 330 17.73 -11.01 -9.40
C VAL A 330 18.37 -12.37 -9.63
N ARG A 331 19.42 -12.68 -8.87
CA ARG A 331 20.03 -14.01 -8.90
C ARG A 331 19.11 -15.05 -8.29
N ALA A 332 18.93 -16.17 -8.99
CA ALA A 332 18.03 -17.24 -8.55
C ALA A 332 18.43 -17.86 -7.20
N ASP A 333 19.72 -17.95 -6.87
CA ASP A 333 20.14 -18.50 -5.57
C ASP A 333 19.70 -17.64 -4.37
N MET A 334 19.65 -16.32 -4.54
CA MET A 334 19.20 -15.38 -3.50
C MET A 334 17.68 -15.37 -3.36
N TYR A 335 17.00 -15.47 -4.51
CA TYR A 335 15.55 -15.60 -4.56
C TYR A 335 15.09 -16.92 -3.92
N LEU A 336 15.69 -18.06 -4.28
CA LEU A 336 15.41 -19.37 -3.68
C LEU A 336 15.60 -19.38 -2.15
N LYS A 337 16.67 -18.73 -1.64
CA LYS A 337 16.88 -18.55 -0.19
C LYS A 337 15.74 -17.77 0.46
N SER A 338 15.20 -16.76 -0.23
CA SER A 338 14.07 -15.96 0.27
C SER A 338 12.77 -16.78 0.27
N ILE A 339 12.54 -17.57 -0.78
CA ILE A 339 11.41 -18.50 -0.89
C ILE A 339 11.40 -19.49 0.27
N GLU A 340 12.55 -20.10 0.58
CA GLU A 340 12.71 -20.98 1.74
C GLU A 340 12.51 -20.23 3.06
N LYS A 341 13.18 -19.08 3.23
CA LYS A 341 13.13 -18.25 4.44
C LYS A 341 11.71 -17.85 4.81
N TYR A 342 10.90 -17.43 3.84
CA TYR A 342 9.53 -16.97 4.08
C TYR A 342 8.48 -18.08 3.96
N GLY A 343 8.90 -19.31 3.63
CA GLY A 343 8.01 -20.47 3.52
C GLY A 343 6.94 -20.24 2.45
N VAL A 344 7.36 -19.75 1.28
CA VAL A 344 6.44 -19.47 0.17
C VAL A 344 5.86 -20.79 -0.36
N CYS A 345 4.55 -20.87 -0.43
CA CYS A 345 3.82 -22.07 -0.81
C CYS A 345 2.42 -21.75 -1.32
N LEU A 346 1.79 -22.70 -1.98
CA LEU A 346 0.37 -22.65 -2.30
C LEU A 346 -0.45 -23.41 -1.27
N LYS A 347 -1.63 -22.86 -0.96
CA LYS A 347 -2.57 -23.46 -0.03
C LYS A 347 -3.94 -23.62 -0.66
N SER A 348 -4.61 -24.70 -0.29
CA SER A 348 -6.03 -24.90 -0.55
C SER A 348 -6.68 -25.42 0.73
N GLY A 349 -7.77 -24.78 1.17
CA GLY A 349 -8.44 -25.15 2.43
C GLY A 349 -7.53 -25.05 3.65
N GLY A 350 -6.58 -24.10 3.64
CA GLY A 350 -5.59 -23.88 4.70
C GLY A 350 -4.43 -24.89 4.75
N LYS A 351 -4.43 -25.92 3.90
CA LYS A 351 -3.35 -26.92 3.81
C LYS A 351 -2.37 -26.55 2.71
N ILE A 352 -1.09 -26.80 2.94
CA ILE A 352 -0.06 -26.63 1.91
C ILE A 352 -0.21 -27.74 0.88
N VAL A 353 -0.41 -27.36 -0.38
CA VAL A 353 -0.54 -28.30 -1.52
C VAL A 353 0.70 -28.33 -2.40
N GLN A 354 1.47 -27.24 -2.46
CA GLN A 354 2.73 -27.17 -3.20
C GLN A 354 3.69 -26.20 -2.50
N GLN A 355 4.97 -26.58 -2.39
CA GLN A 355 6.03 -25.70 -1.91
C GLN A 355 6.59 -24.85 -3.06
N GLY A 356 7.01 -23.63 -2.77
CA GLY A 356 7.56 -22.71 -3.77
C GLY A 356 6.55 -21.71 -4.31
N ASP A 357 6.96 -20.95 -5.33
CA ASP A 357 6.24 -19.77 -5.83
C ASP A 357 5.23 -20.10 -6.95
N GLY A 358 4.69 -21.32 -6.98
CA GLY A 358 3.75 -21.81 -7.99
C GLY A 358 4.42 -22.41 -9.24
N MET A 359 3.77 -22.30 -10.40
CA MET A 359 4.35 -22.80 -11.68
C MET A 359 5.44 -21.87 -12.21
N PHE A 360 5.16 -20.57 -12.25
CA PHE A 360 6.10 -19.56 -12.72
C PHE A 360 6.71 -18.81 -11.55
N VAL A 361 7.93 -18.32 -11.73
CA VAL A 361 8.63 -17.51 -10.72
C VAL A 361 7.92 -16.18 -10.51
N PHE A 362 7.76 -15.78 -9.25
CA PHE A 362 7.33 -14.43 -8.84
C PHE A 362 5.96 -13.98 -9.41
N PRO A 363 4.88 -14.77 -9.25
CA PRO A 363 3.54 -14.33 -9.62
C PRO A 363 3.09 -13.20 -8.70
N VAL A 364 2.75 -12.05 -9.26
CA VAL A 364 2.38 -10.83 -8.51
C VAL A 364 1.25 -10.08 -9.20
N PRO A 365 0.44 -9.31 -8.45
CA PRO A 365 -0.52 -8.41 -9.06
C PRO A 365 0.21 -7.25 -9.77
N GLU A 366 -0.38 -6.78 -10.87
CA GLU A 366 0.06 -5.62 -11.66
C GLU A 366 -1.12 -4.74 -12.10
N PRO A 367 -0.90 -3.50 -12.58
CA PRO A 367 -1.97 -2.65 -13.10
C PRO A 367 -2.77 -3.32 -14.22
N ALA A 368 -4.10 -3.15 -14.19
CA ALA A 368 -4.98 -3.79 -15.16
C ALA A 368 -4.97 -3.13 -16.54
N PHE A 369 -5.13 -3.93 -17.59
CA PHE A 369 -5.22 -3.42 -18.96
C PHE A 369 -6.46 -2.53 -19.18
N GLU A 370 -7.57 -2.81 -18.50
CA GLU A 370 -8.77 -1.96 -18.62
C GLU A 370 -8.55 -0.53 -18.15
N ASP A 371 -7.70 -0.33 -17.14
CA ASP A 371 -7.30 0.99 -16.67
C ASP A 371 -6.37 1.68 -17.69
N THR A 372 -5.40 0.95 -18.24
CA THR A 372 -4.37 1.52 -19.12
C THR A 372 -4.85 1.73 -20.56
N SER A 373 -5.82 0.95 -21.04
CA SER A 373 -6.40 1.06 -22.38
C SER A 373 -7.21 2.35 -22.61
N LEU A 374 -7.71 2.97 -21.55
CA LEU A 374 -8.40 4.26 -21.62
C LEU A 374 -7.43 5.42 -21.88
N LEU A 375 -6.19 5.31 -21.39
CA LEU A 375 -5.23 6.42 -21.40
C LEU A 375 -4.91 6.94 -22.82
N PRO A 376 -4.66 6.09 -23.84
CA PRO A 376 -4.49 6.55 -25.22
C PRO A 376 -5.69 7.33 -25.76
N ILE A 377 -6.91 6.99 -25.36
CA ILE A 377 -8.14 7.67 -25.81
C ILE A 377 -8.21 9.09 -25.22
N LEU A 378 -7.71 9.28 -24.00
CA LEU A 378 -7.72 10.58 -23.30
C LEU A 378 -6.56 11.50 -23.72
N LEU A 379 -5.42 10.91 -24.13
CA LEU A 379 -4.20 11.63 -24.53
C LEU A 379 -4.16 12.02 -26.01
N ASN A 380 -4.93 11.34 -26.86
CA ASN A 380 -4.91 11.58 -28.29
C ASN A 380 -6.14 12.38 -28.76
N LYS A 381 -6.00 12.95 -29.95
CA LYS A 381 -7.15 13.49 -30.68
C LYS A 381 -8.10 12.36 -31.07
N ARG A 382 -9.40 12.66 -31.11
CA ARG A 382 -10.43 11.66 -31.40
C ARG A 382 -11.53 12.20 -32.31
N PHE A 383 -12.18 11.30 -33.02
CA PHE A 383 -13.36 11.58 -33.85
C PHE A 383 -14.58 10.89 -33.26
N ILE A 384 -15.70 11.60 -33.27
CA ILE A 384 -17.00 11.00 -32.98
C ILE A 384 -17.63 10.58 -34.29
N LYS A 385 -18.13 9.34 -34.35
CA LYS A 385 -18.80 8.82 -35.55
C LYS A 385 -20.00 9.70 -35.90
N GLY A 386 -20.01 10.22 -37.14
CA GLY A 386 -21.05 11.13 -37.62
C GLY A 386 -20.72 12.62 -37.41
N ASP A 387 -19.58 12.93 -36.78
CA ASP A 387 -19.06 14.29 -36.67
C ASP A 387 -17.85 14.49 -37.60
N THR A 388 -17.74 15.67 -38.18
CA THR A 388 -16.60 16.08 -39.02
C THR A 388 -15.48 16.74 -38.21
N GLN A 389 -15.75 17.11 -36.95
CA GLN A 389 -14.81 17.82 -36.11
C GLN A 389 -13.88 16.85 -35.36
N GLU A 390 -12.57 17.05 -35.54
CA GLU A 390 -11.54 16.42 -34.71
C GLU A 390 -11.53 17.06 -33.32
N LEU A 391 -11.73 16.26 -32.28
CA LEU A 391 -11.70 16.72 -30.89
C LEU A 391 -10.28 16.62 -30.32
N PRO A 392 -9.83 17.62 -29.55
CA PRO A 392 -8.52 17.60 -28.92
C PRO A 392 -8.44 16.55 -27.79
N PRO A 393 -7.23 16.25 -27.30
CA PRO A 393 -7.05 15.45 -26.09
C PRO A 393 -7.78 16.04 -24.88
N LEU A 394 -8.27 15.19 -23.99
CA LEU A 394 -8.82 15.61 -22.69
C LEU A 394 -7.72 15.85 -21.66
N LEU A 395 -6.64 15.06 -21.75
CA LEU A 395 -5.48 15.13 -20.86
C LEU A 395 -4.22 15.46 -21.66
N SER A 396 -3.18 15.93 -20.97
CA SER A 396 -1.87 16.18 -21.56
C SER A 396 -0.84 15.19 -21.04
N PHE A 397 0.19 14.90 -21.84
CA PHE A 397 1.34 14.07 -21.42
C PHE A 397 2.00 14.64 -20.15
N ARG A 398 2.10 15.98 -20.07
CA ARG A 398 2.59 16.69 -18.88
C ARG A 398 1.78 16.35 -17.62
N PHE A 399 0.46 16.36 -17.72
CA PHE A 399 -0.43 16.07 -16.59
C PHE A 399 -0.25 14.63 -16.10
N ILE A 400 -0.21 13.67 -17.03
CA ILE A 400 0.04 12.26 -16.75
C ILE A 400 1.42 12.05 -16.12
N LEU A 401 2.47 12.72 -16.60
CA LEU A 401 3.79 12.67 -15.98
C LEU A 401 3.77 13.23 -14.55
N CYS A 402 3.10 14.35 -14.29
CA CYS A 402 3.00 14.92 -12.96
C CYS A 402 2.22 14.00 -12.00
N LEU A 403 1.14 13.36 -12.47
CA LEU A 403 0.40 12.35 -11.69
C LEU A 403 1.25 11.13 -11.35
N LEU A 404 2.01 10.62 -12.33
CA LEU A 404 2.91 9.48 -12.14
C LEU A 404 3.93 9.80 -11.03
N MET A 405 4.53 11.00 -11.07
CA MET A 405 5.59 11.40 -10.14
C MET A 405 5.16 11.54 -8.67
N ILE A 406 3.87 11.62 -8.37
CA ILE A 406 3.37 11.64 -6.98
C ILE A 406 3.81 10.39 -6.22
N ASP A 407 3.81 9.22 -6.90
CA ASP A 407 4.09 7.93 -6.27
C ASP A 407 4.49 6.86 -7.31
N PHE A 408 5.45 7.19 -8.17
CA PHE A 408 5.79 6.41 -9.36
C PHE A 408 6.27 4.97 -9.04
N CYS A 409 6.83 4.76 -7.85
CA CYS A 409 7.36 3.47 -7.39
C CYS A 409 6.30 2.50 -6.84
N ASN A 410 5.06 2.97 -6.64
CA ASN A 410 3.93 2.15 -6.22
C ASN A 410 2.82 2.18 -7.30
N PRO A 411 2.88 1.27 -8.28
CA PRO A 411 1.96 1.27 -9.43
C PRO A 411 0.54 0.81 -9.10
N LEU A 412 0.35 0.18 -7.93
CA LEU A 412 -0.93 -0.34 -7.44
C LEU A 412 -1.40 0.42 -6.20
N ASP A 413 -2.70 0.71 -6.12
CA ASP A 413 -3.39 1.23 -4.92
C ASP A 413 -2.70 2.46 -4.28
N SER A 414 -2.12 3.33 -5.10
CA SER A 414 -1.46 4.54 -4.58
C SER A 414 -2.48 5.46 -3.92
N ARG A 415 -2.46 5.47 -2.59
CA ARG A 415 -3.29 6.37 -1.77
C ARG A 415 -2.97 7.83 -2.09
N ARG A 416 -1.70 8.14 -2.32
CA ARG A 416 -1.21 9.48 -2.67
C ARG A 416 -1.85 9.98 -3.97
N ARG A 417 -1.86 9.17 -5.04
CA ARG A 417 -2.56 9.54 -6.29
C ARG A 417 -4.07 9.61 -6.10
N LYS A 418 -4.68 8.59 -5.48
CA LYS A 418 -6.14 8.47 -5.28
C LYS A 418 -6.76 9.69 -4.61
N ARG A 419 -6.02 10.37 -3.71
CA ARG A 419 -6.46 11.62 -3.07
C ARG A 419 -6.85 12.71 -4.06
N LEU A 420 -6.26 12.76 -5.26
CA LEU A 420 -6.57 13.77 -6.25
C LEU A 420 -7.93 13.59 -6.94
N LEU A 421 -8.59 12.44 -6.76
CA LEU A 421 -9.92 12.18 -7.33
C LEU A 421 -10.99 13.18 -6.86
N LYS A 422 -10.83 13.79 -5.68
CA LYS A 422 -11.78 14.79 -5.15
C LYS A 422 -11.75 16.13 -5.91
N TYR A 423 -10.71 16.38 -6.71
CA TYR A 423 -10.55 17.63 -7.47
C TYR A 423 -11.02 17.51 -8.93
N ILE A 424 -11.44 16.32 -9.35
CA ILE A 424 -11.90 16.06 -10.71
C ILE A 424 -13.32 16.62 -10.88
N PRO A 425 -13.55 17.52 -11.86
CA PRO A 425 -14.89 18.01 -12.15
C PRO A 425 -15.75 16.90 -12.78
N GLU A 426 -17.08 17.02 -12.66
CA GLU A 426 -18.01 16.06 -13.28
C GLU A 426 -18.10 16.22 -14.81
N ILE A 427 -17.76 17.41 -15.32
CA ILE A 427 -17.87 17.77 -16.74
C ILE A 427 -16.57 18.42 -17.18
N ALA A 428 -16.08 18.06 -18.37
CA ALA A 428 -15.03 18.76 -19.09
C ALA A 428 -15.66 19.58 -20.21
N ASN A 429 -15.51 20.90 -20.18
CA ASN A 429 -16.13 21.79 -21.15
C ASN A 429 -15.20 22.02 -22.35
N TYR A 430 -15.76 21.92 -23.55
CA TYR A 430 -15.07 22.19 -24.79
C TYR A 430 -15.19 23.67 -25.16
N ASN A 431 -14.06 24.36 -25.21
CA ASN A 431 -14.01 25.75 -25.66
C ASN A 431 -13.81 25.81 -27.18
N LYS A 432 -14.86 26.23 -27.89
CA LYS A 432 -14.86 26.33 -29.36
C LYS A 432 -13.85 27.35 -29.92
N ASN A 433 -13.51 28.39 -29.16
CA ASN A 433 -12.59 29.43 -29.60
C ASN A 433 -11.13 28.97 -29.49
N THR A 434 -10.77 28.31 -28.38
CA THR A 434 -9.41 27.82 -28.14
C THR A 434 -9.17 26.42 -28.70
N LYS A 435 -10.26 25.70 -29.04
CA LYS A 435 -10.27 24.29 -29.43
C LYS A 435 -9.59 23.39 -28.39
N LYS A 436 -9.88 23.62 -27.10
CA LYS A 436 -9.33 22.88 -25.96
C LYS A 436 -10.40 22.56 -24.93
N TYR A 437 -10.17 21.54 -24.13
CA TYR A 437 -10.94 21.28 -22.92
C TYR A 437 -10.35 22.04 -21.72
N ASP A 438 -11.20 22.46 -20.79
CA ASP A 438 -10.81 23.11 -19.53
C ASP A 438 -10.44 22.12 -18.40
N LEU A 439 -10.64 20.81 -18.62
CA LEU A 439 -10.51 19.76 -17.60
C LEU A 439 -9.23 19.88 -16.77
N VAL A 440 -8.06 19.92 -17.43
CA VAL A 440 -6.77 19.98 -16.73
C VAL A 440 -6.63 21.31 -15.98
N ASP A 441 -7.08 22.42 -16.56
CA ASP A 441 -7.01 23.74 -15.94
C ASP A 441 -7.89 23.80 -14.68
N GLU A 442 -9.08 23.21 -14.71
CA GLU A 442 -9.96 23.13 -13.54
C GLU A 442 -9.38 22.25 -12.43
N ILE A 443 -8.82 21.08 -12.78
CA ILE A 443 -8.17 20.19 -11.82
C ILE A 443 -7.02 20.93 -11.13
N VAL A 444 -6.12 21.54 -11.91
CA VAL A 444 -4.96 22.27 -11.38
C VAL A 444 -5.41 23.38 -10.45
N LYS A 445 -6.37 24.22 -10.88
CA LYS A 445 -6.92 25.30 -10.05
C LYS A 445 -7.48 24.78 -8.71
N ASN A 446 -8.20 23.66 -8.74
CA ASN A 446 -8.74 23.05 -7.52
C ASN A 446 -7.63 22.52 -6.60
N VAL A 447 -6.57 21.93 -7.17
CA VAL A 447 -5.40 21.46 -6.43
C VAL A 447 -4.61 22.63 -5.83
N GLU A 448 -4.39 23.72 -6.57
CA GLU A 448 -3.75 24.95 -6.09
C GLU A 448 -4.49 25.53 -4.88
N ALA A 449 -5.80 25.70 -4.98
CA ALA A 449 -6.62 26.23 -3.90
C ALA A 449 -6.59 25.36 -2.63
N ALA A 450 -6.43 24.05 -2.79
CA ALA A 450 -6.30 23.13 -1.65
C ALA A 450 -4.90 23.16 -1.04
N ALA A 451 -3.85 23.19 -1.87
CA ALA A 451 -2.46 23.15 -1.45
C ALA A 451 -2.07 24.31 -0.51
N GLU A 452 -2.71 25.49 -0.65
CA GLU A 452 -2.51 26.64 0.24
C GLU A 452 -2.73 26.33 1.73
N LYS A 453 -3.53 25.30 2.04
CA LYS A 453 -3.92 24.93 3.40
C LYS A 453 -3.34 23.60 3.86
N LEU A 454 -2.56 22.94 3.01
CA LEU A 454 -2.00 21.61 3.23
C LEU A 454 -0.49 21.69 3.43
N SER A 455 0.11 20.60 3.89
CA SER A 455 1.57 20.53 4.02
C SER A 455 2.26 20.56 2.65
N GLU A 456 3.51 21.01 2.61
CA GLU A 456 4.35 20.97 1.40
C GLU A 456 4.63 19.54 0.91
N HIS A 457 4.38 18.54 1.76
CA HIS A 457 4.51 17.11 1.48
C HIS A 457 3.18 16.45 1.07
N SER A 458 2.08 17.21 1.00
CA SER A 458 0.80 16.68 0.52
C SER A 458 0.90 16.27 -0.94
N SER A 459 0.06 15.31 -1.36
CA SER A 459 0.00 14.87 -2.76
C SER A 459 -0.32 16.02 -3.71
N GLU A 460 -1.13 16.98 -3.23
CA GLU A 460 -1.42 18.23 -3.90
C GLU A 460 -0.16 19.08 -4.12
N ALA A 461 0.62 19.33 -3.07
CA ALA A 461 1.86 20.10 -3.17
C ALA A 461 2.93 19.39 -4.03
N VAL A 462 3.05 18.06 -3.94
CA VAL A 462 3.96 17.27 -4.78
C VAL A 462 3.56 17.37 -6.25
N PHE A 463 2.27 17.23 -6.57
CA PHE A 463 1.78 17.42 -7.93
C PHE A 463 2.15 18.82 -8.47
N LEU A 464 1.88 19.88 -7.69
CA LEU A 464 2.17 21.26 -8.09
C LEU A 464 3.67 21.54 -8.25
N LYS A 465 4.52 20.90 -7.44
CA LYS A 465 5.97 21.00 -7.55
C LYS A 465 6.46 20.59 -8.94
N TYR A 466 5.91 19.52 -9.51
CA TYR A 466 6.22 19.11 -10.88
C TYR A 466 5.47 19.96 -11.91
N TRP A 467 4.19 20.24 -11.65
CA TRP A 467 3.34 21.01 -12.56
C TRP A 467 3.79 22.46 -12.79
N ASN A 468 4.57 23.04 -11.87
CA ASN A 468 5.06 24.42 -12.00
C ASN A 468 6.43 24.54 -12.67
N LEU A 469 7.12 23.42 -12.96
CA LEU A 469 8.39 23.43 -13.71
C LEU A 469 8.15 23.74 -15.18
N ASN A 470 9.10 24.35 -15.89
CA ASN A 470 8.99 24.35 -17.35
C ASN A 470 9.18 22.93 -17.93
N ASP A 471 8.86 22.71 -19.21
CA ASP A 471 8.88 21.36 -19.80
C ASP A 471 10.27 20.73 -19.79
N ASP A 472 11.34 21.50 -20.04
CA ASP A 472 12.72 20.98 -20.04
C ASP A 472 13.15 20.58 -18.62
N GLU A 473 12.85 21.42 -17.62
CA GLU A 473 13.11 21.13 -16.21
C GLU A 473 12.30 19.94 -15.70
N LEU A 474 11.03 19.83 -16.07
CA LEU A 474 10.18 18.72 -15.71
C LEU A 474 10.76 17.41 -16.25
N LYS A 475 11.07 17.37 -17.55
CA LYS A 475 11.61 16.18 -18.20
C LYS A 475 12.95 15.76 -17.59
N ALA A 476 13.86 16.72 -17.42
CA ALA A 476 15.17 16.45 -16.83
C ALA A 476 15.06 15.91 -15.39
N ASN A 477 14.17 16.49 -14.56
CA ASN A 477 13.97 16.03 -13.19
C ASN A 477 13.32 14.65 -13.12
N CYS A 478 12.26 14.41 -13.87
CA CYS A 478 11.58 13.12 -13.91
C CYS A 478 12.50 12.01 -14.39
N LYS A 479 13.22 12.25 -15.50
CA LYS A 479 14.18 11.30 -16.08
C LYS A 479 15.23 10.90 -15.03
N ARG A 480 15.88 11.90 -14.42
CA ARG A 480 16.88 11.69 -13.36
C ARG A 480 16.33 10.88 -12.18
N ILE A 481 15.12 11.17 -11.71
CA ILE A 481 14.54 10.50 -10.53
C ILE A 481 14.20 9.03 -10.84
N ILE A 482 13.50 8.77 -11.95
CA ILE A 482 13.06 7.43 -12.31
C ILE A 482 14.26 6.54 -12.67
N GLU A 483 15.22 7.04 -13.44
CA GLU A 483 16.42 6.27 -13.79
C GLU A 483 17.29 5.97 -12.58
N GLN A 484 17.46 6.95 -11.68
CA GLN A 484 18.18 6.72 -10.43
C GLN A 484 17.48 5.69 -9.54
N TYR A 485 16.14 5.67 -9.53
CA TYR A 485 15.37 4.65 -8.84
C TYR A 485 15.66 3.24 -9.38
N PHE A 486 15.69 3.05 -10.71
CA PHE A 486 16.04 1.76 -11.32
C PHE A 486 17.48 1.35 -11.01
N ILE A 487 18.43 2.29 -11.03
CA ILE A 487 19.82 2.05 -10.61
C ILE A 487 19.86 1.58 -9.15
N ASN A 488 19.18 2.27 -8.24
CA ASN A 488 19.18 1.94 -6.83
C ASN A 488 18.50 0.59 -6.55
N LEU A 489 17.39 0.32 -7.23
CA LEU A 489 16.66 -0.94 -7.15
C LEU A 489 17.56 -2.11 -7.53
N GLN A 490 18.26 -2.02 -8.67
CA GLN A 490 19.20 -3.06 -9.09
C GLN A 490 20.33 -3.24 -8.08
N ILE A 491 20.92 -2.15 -7.56
CA ILE A 491 21.96 -2.20 -6.52
C ILE A 491 21.46 -2.94 -5.26
N ASN A 492 20.22 -2.71 -4.85
CA ASN A 492 19.64 -3.37 -3.69
C ASN A 492 19.39 -4.86 -3.95
N LEU A 493 18.93 -5.22 -5.15
CA LEU A 493 18.69 -6.61 -5.55
C LEU A 493 19.97 -7.43 -5.76
N GLN A 494 21.15 -6.79 -5.79
CA GLN A 494 22.45 -7.49 -5.69
C GLN A 494 22.76 -7.97 -4.26
N LYS A 495 21.92 -7.70 -3.26
CA LYS A 495 22.12 -8.07 -1.85
C LYS A 495 20.97 -8.93 -1.35
N GLN A 496 21.26 -9.90 -0.48
CA GLN A 496 20.22 -10.83 0.04
C GLN A 496 19.09 -10.07 0.72
N ASP A 497 19.42 -9.07 1.54
CA ASP A 497 18.43 -8.23 2.24
C ASP A 497 17.46 -7.54 1.24
N GLY A 498 17.95 -7.10 0.07
CA GLY A 498 17.11 -6.48 -0.94
C GLY A 498 16.18 -7.48 -1.65
N VAL A 499 16.62 -8.73 -1.81
CA VAL A 499 15.76 -9.81 -2.34
C VAL A 499 14.75 -10.26 -1.30
N ASP A 500 15.14 -10.27 -0.03
CA ASP A 500 14.23 -10.53 1.08
C ASP A 500 13.15 -9.43 1.17
N ASP A 501 13.51 -8.16 0.98
CA ASP A 501 12.58 -7.03 0.91
C ASP A 501 11.66 -7.15 -0.31
N LEU A 502 12.17 -7.57 -1.46
CA LEU A 502 11.38 -7.84 -2.67
C LEU A 502 10.30 -8.89 -2.42
N VAL A 503 10.64 -10.04 -1.83
CA VAL A 503 9.68 -11.13 -1.55
C VAL A 503 8.64 -10.69 -0.53
N GLN A 504 9.03 -9.95 0.51
CA GLN A 504 8.08 -9.37 1.47
C GLN A 504 7.13 -8.36 0.82
N LEU A 505 7.62 -7.50 -0.07
CA LEU A 505 6.77 -6.55 -0.82
C LEU A 505 5.81 -7.29 -1.76
N ALA A 506 6.27 -8.35 -2.43
CA ALA A 506 5.43 -9.19 -3.27
C ALA A 506 4.29 -9.82 -2.46
N GLU A 507 4.61 -10.44 -1.31
CA GLU A 507 3.61 -10.96 -0.37
C GLU A 507 2.65 -9.87 0.11
N SER A 508 3.14 -8.68 0.44
CA SER A 508 2.29 -7.56 0.83
C SER A 508 1.27 -7.23 -0.25
N ARG A 509 1.67 -7.22 -1.52
CA ARG A 509 0.77 -6.90 -2.63
C ARG A 509 -0.18 -8.05 -2.95
N ARG A 510 0.25 -9.31 -2.83
CA ARG A 510 -0.65 -10.48 -2.89
C ARG A 510 -1.73 -10.40 -1.80
N ARG A 511 -1.38 -10.05 -0.56
CA ARG A 511 -2.36 -9.82 0.51
C ARG A 511 -3.28 -8.62 0.26
N MET A 512 -2.84 -7.61 -0.48
CA MET A 512 -3.74 -6.52 -0.92
C MET A 512 -4.77 -7.05 -1.92
N PHE A 513 -4.35 -7.88 -2.88
CA PHE A 513 -5.24 -8.55 -3.82
C PHE A 513 -6.24 -9.48 -3.10
N HIS A 514 -5.79 -10.30 -2.15
CA HIS A 514 -6.65 -11.22 -1.38
C HIS A 514 -7.78 -10.53 -0.59
N ARG A 515 -7.71 -9.20 -0.39
CA ARG A 515 -8.75 -8.41 0.29
C ARG A 515 -9.80 -7.84 -0.68
N LYS A 516 -9.68 -8.08 -1.97
CA LYS A 516 -10.59 -7.56 -3.01
C LYS A 516 -11.62 -8.65 -3.34
N PRO A 517 -12.85 -8.26 -3.75
CA PRO A 517 -13.87 -9.22 -4.20
C PRO A 517 -13.39 -10.15 -5.34
N LEU A 518 -12.42 -9.68 -6.12
CA LEU A 518 -11.75 -10.43 -7.20
C LEU A 518 -10.98 -11.68 -6.74
N ASN A 519 -10.74 -11.84 -5.44
CA ASN A 519 -10.11 -13.03 -4.88
C ASN A 519 -11.15 -14.14 -4.66
N GLU A 520 -11.40 -14.91 -5.71
CA GLU A 520 -12.40 -15.98 -5.71
C GLU A 520 -11.84 -17.31 -5.20
N TYR A 521 -10.54 -17.56 -5.37
CA TYR A 521 -9.93 -18.89 -5.16
C TYR A 521 -8.62 -18.82 -4.37
N ASP A 522 -8.35 -19.83 -3.54
CA ASP A 522 -7.17 -19.88 -2.67
C ASP A 522 -5.83 -19.99 -3.44
N LEU A 523 -5.88 -20.52 -4.67
CA LEU A 523 -4.69 -20.91 -5.44
C LEU A 523 -4.19 -19.83 -6.42
N THR A 524 -4.90 -18.71 -6.57
CA THR A 524 -4.51 -17.62 -7.49
C THR A 524 -3.09 -17.09 -7.24
N PHE A 525 -2.66 -17.06 -5.98
CA PHE A 525 -1.31 -16.64 -5.59
C PHE A 525 -0.71 -17.53 -4.49
N PRO A 526 0.60 -17.77 -4.51
CA PRO A 526 1.31 -18.35 -3.37
C PRO A 526 1.36 -17.37 -2.18
N VAL A 527 1.41 -17.92 -0.98
CA VAL A 527 1.45 -17.20 0.30
C VAL A 527 2.74 -17.50 1.06
N CYS A 528 3.21 -16.54 1.87
CA CYS A 528 4.34 -16.74 2.77
C CYS A 528 3.91 -17.28 4.14
N ASN A 529 4.21 -18.54 4.46
CA ASN A 529 3.85 -19.13 5.75
C ASN A 529 4.51 -18.49 6.97
N ASN A 530 5.69 -17.90 6.78
CA ASN A 530 6.45 -17.30 7.87
C ASN A 530 6.16 -15.79 8.02
N ILE A 531 5.20 -15.26 7.26
CA ILE A 531 4.70 -13.90 7.39
C ILE A 531 3.24 -13.97 7.85
N ALA A 532 2.92 -13.28 8.95
CA ALA A 532 1.56 -13.29 9.47
C ALA A 532 0.59 -12.63 8.47
N SER A 533 -0.63 -13.18 8.34
CA SER A 533 -1.66 -12.65 7.43
C SER A 533 -2.03 -11.19 7.72
N ASP A 534 -1.89 -10.77 8.98
CA ASP A 534 -2.13 -9.42 9.49
C ASP A 534 -0.87 -8.53 9.54
N ALA A 535 0.27 -8.99 9.00
CA ALA A 535 1.50 -8.21 8.91
C ALA A 535 1.24 -6.83 8.25
N LEU A 536 2.05 -5.84 8.60
CA LEU A 536 1.96 -4.51 7.99
C LEU A 536 2.02 -4.62 6.47
N MET A 537 1.24 -3.78 5.79
CA MET A 537 1.41 -3.61 4.35
C MET A 537 2.70 -2.86 4.10
N LEU A 538 3.35 -3.12 2.98
CA LEU A 538 4.64 -2.54 2.59
C LEU A 538 4.48 -1.74 1.29
N GLU A 539 5.29 -0.69 1.15
CA GLU A 539 5.43 0.10 -0.07
C GLU A 539 6.90 0.22 -0.48
N MET A 540 7.10 0.50 -1.77
CA MET A 540 8.40 0.84 -2.31
C MET A 540 8.64 2.35 -2.12
N THR A 541 9.91 2.73 -1.96
CA THR A 541 10.34 4.13 -1.90
C THR A 541 11.08 4.54 -3.19
N PRO A 542 11.17 5.84 -3.52
CA PRO A 542 11.98 6.33 -4.63
C PRO A 542 13.48 5.96 -4.56
N LEU A 543 13.96 5.50 -3.40
CA LEU A 543 15.32 5.01 -3.20
C LEU A 543 15.50 3.51 -3.53
N GLY A 544 14.46 2.84 -4.03
CA GLY A 544 14.51 1.40 -4.33
C GLY A 544 14.53 0.53 -3.06
N THR A 545 14.07 1.06 -1.93
CA THR A 545 13.98 0.34 -0.64
C THR A 545 12.53 0.15 -0.23
N VAL A 546 12.24 -0.87 0.58
CA VAL A 546 10.88 -1.21 1.05
C VAL A 546 10.67 -0.69 2.48
N CYS A 547 9.50 -0.13 2.75
CA CYS A 547 9.10 0.29 4.09
C CYS A 547 7.63 -0.07 4.39
N PRO A 548 7.22 -0.16 5.66
CA PRO A 548 5.82 -0.35 6.00
C PRO A 548 4.97 0.85 5.57
N ILE A 549 3.79 0.58 4.99
CA ILE A 549 2.73 1.57 4.80
C ILE A 549 2.23 1.94 6.19
N LEU A 550 2.71 3.08 6.68
CA LEU A 550 2.17 3.67 7.90
C LEU A 550 0.70 4.00 7.65
N LYS A 551 -0.17 3.68 8.62
CA LYS A 551 -1.60 4.00 8.53
C LYS A 551 -1.88 5.51 8.46
N ASN A 552 -0.86 6.35 8.66
CA ASN A 552 -0.94 7.80 8.67
C ASN A 552 0.16 8.46 7.83
N GLU A 553 -0.25 9.50 7.09
CA GLU A 553 0.47 10.24 6.05
C GLU A 553 1.68 11.08 6.52
N LEU A 554 2.72 10.45 7.07
CA LEU A 554 3.92 11.18 7.52
C LEU A 554 5.26 10.61 7.02
N GLN A 555 5.29 9.96 5.85
CA GLN A 555 6.55 9.40 5.30
C GLN A 555 7.14 10.13 4.08
N ASP A 556 6.60 11.27 3.66
CA ASP A 556 7.03 11.96 2.42
C ASP A 556 8.06 13.09 2.65
N GLU A 557 8.99 12.92 3.59
CA GLU A 557 10.14 13.82 3.77
C GLU A 557 11.44 13.17 3.30
N PHE A 558 11.61 13.09 1.98
CA PHE A 558 12.95 13.04 1.39
C PHE A 558 13.01 13.92 0.15
N PHE A 559 12.94 15.23 0.36
CA PHE A 559 13.26 16.21 -0.67
C PHE A 559 14.60 16.86 -0.37
N ALA A 560 15.53 16.75 -1.31
CA ALA A 560 16.75 17.55 -1.31
C ALA A 560 16.35 19.03 -1.48
N GLN A 561 16.41 19.80 -0.40
CA GLN A 561 16.32 21.26 -0.45
C GLN A 561 17.74 21.80 -0.67
N PHE A 562 17.92 22.59 -1.74
CA PHE A 562 19.12 23.43 -1.89
C PHE A 562 19.02 24.62 -0.94
N ASN A 563 19.30 24.40 0.34
CA ASN A 563 19.55 25.48 1.29
C ASN A 563 20.99 26.01 1.09
N PRO A 564 21.30 27.28 1.40
CA PRO A 564 22.69 27.75 1.43
C PRO A 564 23.50 26.98 2.49
N ASP A 565 24.80 26.86 2.28
CA ASP A 565 25.70 26.27 3.27
C ASP A 565 25.68 27.11 4.55
N TYR A 566 25.60 26.45 5.70
CA TYR A 566 25.52 27.13 6.99
C TYR A 566 26.36 26.43 8.04
N ILE A 567 26.78 27.20 9.04
CA ILE A 567 27.31 26.69 10.30
C ILE A 567 26.32 27.11 11.39
N LEU A 568 25.97 26.18 12.28
CA LEU A 568 25.06 26.47 13.38
C LEU A 568 25.81 27.31 14.43
N ASP A 569 25.27 28.47 14.80
CA ASP A 569 25.92 29.34 15.80
C ASP A 569 26.00 28.67 17.18
N LYS A 570 24.85 28.16 17.65
CA LYS A 570 24.71 27.39 18.88
C LYS A 570 23.53 26.43 18.81
N PHE A 571 23.60 25.34 19.58
CA PHE A 571 22.43 24.49 19.81
C PHE A 571 21.40 25.23 20.66
N ASN A 572 20.17 25.29 20.17
CA ASN A 572 19.05 25.92 20.85
C ASN A 572 18.42 24.96 21.88
N PRO A 573 17.77 25.50 22.92
CA PRO A 573 16.92 24.69 23.80
C PRO A 573 15.83 23.94 23.01
N PRO A 574 15.39 22.76 23.49
CA PRO A 574 14.32 21.98 22.86
C PRO A 574 13.14 22.87 22.52
N ALA A 575 12.58 22.70 21.31
CA ALA A 575 11.46 23.50 20.84
C ALA A 575 11.65 25.03 20.87
N TYR A 576 12.88 25.53 20.93
CA TYR A 576 13.17 26.95 21.12
C TYR A 576 12.49 27.54 22.38
N LEU A 577 12.33 26.74 23.42
CA LEU A 577 11.75 27.19 24.68
C LEU A 577 12.57 28.34 25.29
N ASP A 578 11.86 29.35 25.79
CA ASP A 578 12.42 30.62 26.29
C ASP A 578 12.53 30.66 27.82
N ASP A 579 12.33 29.54 28.50
CA ASP A 579 12.42 29.49 29.97
C ASP A 579 13.83 29.77 30.52
N MET A 580 14.85 29.56 29.69
CA MET A 580 16.26 29.76 30.03
C MET A 580 16.71 31.19 29.71
N ASN A 581 17.43 31.82 30.64
CA ASN A 581 18.18 33.05 30.34
C ASN A 581 19.39 32.76 29.42
N GLU A 582 20.08 33.78 28.92
CA GLU A 582 21.22 33.57 27.99
C GLU A 582 22.39 32.79 28.62
N GLU A 583 22.61 32.88 29.93
CA GLU A 583 23.65 32.08 30.61
C GLU A 583 23.30 30.59 30.55
N LEU A 584 22.06 30.22 30.90
CA LEU A 584 21.59 28.84 30.81
C LEU A 584 21.57 28.33 29.36
N LYS A 585 21.18 29.17 28.38
CA LYS A 585 21.24 28.78 26.96
C LYS A 585 22.67 28.47 26.50
N ASN A 586 23.66 29.21 26.99
CA ASN A 586 25.06 28.92 26.70
C ASN A 586 25.51 27.60 27.37
N LYS A 587 25.11 27.35 28.63
CA LYS A 587 25.37 26.05 29.29
C LYS A 587 24.70 24.90 28.56
N TRP A 588 23.47 25.09 28.06
CA TRP A 588 22.75 24.11 27.24
C TRP A 588 23.52 23.80 25.95
N ASN A 589 23.98 24.83 25.23
CA ASN A 589 24.80 24.67 24.04
C ASN A 589 26.06 23.83 24.34
N GLU A 590 26.79 24.13 25.40
CA GLU A 590 27.99 23.38 25.77
C GLU A 590 27.69 21.91 26.13
N LEU A 591 26.54 21.63 26.76
CA LEU A 591 26.11 20.26 27.05
C LEU A 591 25.80 19.47 25.79
N VAL A 592 24.96 20.01 24.89
CA VAL A 592 24.60 19.34 23.63
C VAL A 592 25.82 19.17 22.73
N LYS A 593 26.69 20.18 22.69
CA LYS A 593 27.97 20.11 21.97
C LYS A 593 28.88 19.03 22.55
N LYS A 594 28.96 18.90 23.87
CA LYS A 594 29.74 17.84 24.53
C LYS A 594 29.18 16.45 24.18
N TRP A 595 27.87 16.23 24.26
CA TRP A 595 27.26 14.94 23.88
C TRP A 595 27.46 14.62 22.41
N THR A 596 27.29 15.61 21.52
CA THR A 596 27.53 15.46 20.09
C THR A 596 28.98 15.05 19.82
N ASN A 597 29.96 15.75 20.41
CA ASN A 597 31.37 15.43 20.25
C ASN A 597 31.75 14.07 20.87
N ASN A 598 31.13 13.68 21.99
CA ASN A 598 31.29 12.33 22.55
C ASN A 598 30.76 11.26 21.58
N ALA A 599 29.58 11.49 20.96
CA ALA A 599 29.00 10.57 20.00
C ALA A 599 29.85 10.45 18.72
N ILE A 600 30.46 11.55 18.26
CA ILE A 600 31.44 11.56 17.15
C ILE A 600 32.70 10.78 17.53
N LYS A 601 33.25 11.02 18.73
CA LYS A 601 34.43 10.30 19.21
C LYS A 601 34.14 8.79 19.31
N GLY A 602 32.94 8.42 19.76
CA GLY A 602 32.61 7.07 20.20
C GLY A 602 33.47 6.64 21.39
N TYR A 603 33.58 5.34 21.60
CA TYR A 603 34.35 4.75 22.70
C TYR A 603 35.46 3.82 22.18
N PRO A 604 36.40 4.33 21.35
CA PRO A 604 37.46 3.51 20.76
C PRO A 604 38.40 2.91 21.80
N ASP A 605 38.48 3.48 23.00
CA ASP A 605 39.29 2.95 24.11
C ASP A 605 38.66 1.70 24.73
N ASP A 606 37.34 1.61 24.75
CA ASP A 606 36.59 0.50 25.35
C ASP A 606 36.13 -0.55 24.33
N TYR A 607 35.97 -0.17 23.06
CA TYR A 607 35.39 -1.02 22.02
C TYR A 607 36.24 -1.03 20.74
N THR A 608 36.36 -2.19 20.11
CA THR A 608 36.78 -2.30 18.71
C THR A 608 35.59 -2.06 17.79
N PHE A 609 35.87 -1.53 16.60
CA PHE A 609 34.87 -1.19 15.57
C PHE A 609 33.79 -0.19 16.05
N ASP A 610 34.17 0.82 16.83
CA ASP A 610 33.25 1.84 17.34
C ASP A 610 33.50 3.22 16.73
N GLY A 611 34.54 3.93 17.18
CA GLY A 611 34.87 5.28 16.73
C GLY A 611 36.30 5.43 16.21
N PRO A 612 36.65 6.61 15.65
CA PRO A 612 35.78 7.77 15.49
C PRO A 612 34.67 7.55 14.45
N ARG A 613 33.48 8.09 14.71
CA ARG A 613 32.24 7.93 13.93
C ARG A 613 32.08 9.08 12.96
N LEU A 614 32.96 9.10 11.96
CA LEU A 614 33.24 10.28 11.13
C LEU A 614 32.11 10.72 10.18
N GLN A 615 31.06 9.92 10.02
CA GLN A 615 29.85 10.33 9.28
C GLN A 615 28.82 11.02 10.18
N TYR A 616 28.99 11.04 11.50
CA TYR A 616 28.24 11.91 12.39
C TYR A 616 29.05 13.19 12.63
N TYR A 617 28.41 14.36 12.59
CA TYR A 617 29.13 15.64 12.68
C TYR A 617 28.47 16.63 13.64
N ASP A 618 29.29 17.56 14.13
CA ASP A 618 28.86 18.69 14.98
C ASP A 618 28.60 19.91 14.07
N PRO A 619 27.32 20.30 13.86
CA PRO A 619 26.97 21.41 12.99
C PRO A 619 27.43 22.77 13.50
N THR A 620 27.90 22.88 14.75
CA THR A 620 28.47 24.13 15.30
C THR A 620 29.94 24.33 14.98
N SER A 621 30.62 23.29 14.50
CA SER A 621 32.05 23.31 14.18
C SER A 621 32.34 22.93 12.73
N THR A 622 31.38 22.26 12.09
CA THR A 622 31.48 21.77 10.71
C THR A 622 30.32 22.33 9.89
N TYR A 623 30.63 22.91 8.73
CA TYR A 623 29.60 23.40 7.82
C TYR A 623 28.63 22.29 7.43
N THR A 624 27.34 22.59 7.45
CA THR A 624 26.31 21.80 6.82
C THR A 624 26.24 22.22 5.35
N SER A 625 26.94 21.47 4.50
CA SER A 625 27.27 21.87 3.13
C SER A 625 26.88 20.86 2.05
N GLY A 626 26.91 21.30 0.80
CA GLY A 626 26.62 20.45 -0.36
C GLY A 626 25.14 20.10 -0.47
N GLN A 627 24.83 18.96 -1.10
CA GLN A 627 23.46 18.47 -1.17
C GLN A 627 22.97 18.13 0.24
N LYS A 628 21.83 18.73 0.63
CA LYS A 628 21.23 18.60 1.95
C LYS A 628 19.84 17.98 1.85
N ALA A 629 19.51 17.17 2.83
CA ALA A 629 18.16 16.67 3.04
C ALA A 629 17.87 16.75 4.53
N GLU A 630 16.64 17.09 4.86
CA GLU A 630 16.11 16.91 6.21
C GLU A 630 15.08 15.79 6.17
N LYS A 631 15.04 15.01 7.24
CA LYS A 631 14.13 13.89 7.35
C LYS A 631 13.64 13.75 8.78
N ASP A 632 12.34 13.83 8.95
CA ASP A 632 11.68 13.35 10.16
C ASP A 632 11.70 11.82 10.23
N ILE A 633 12.32 11.28 11.28
CA ILE A 633 12.21 9.87 11.62
C ILE A 633 11.01 9.73 12.54
N VAL A 634 9.94 9.06 12.09
CA VAL A 634 8.63 9.03 12.74
C VAL A 634 8.28 7.63 13.23
N TRP A 635 7.78 7.49 14.46
CA TRP A 635 7.26 6.23 15.00
C TRP A 635 6.13 6.48 16.01
N THR A 636 5.47 5.40 16.43
CA THR A 636 4.32 5.45 17.36
C THR A 636 4.76 5.62 18.82
N ALA A 637 4.02 6.43 19.58
CA ALA A 637 4.28 6.71 21.00
C ALA A 637 4.03 5.51 21.94
N PHE A 638 3.27 4.50 21.49
CA PHE A 638 2.99 3.31 22.30
C PHE A 638 4.24 2.43 22.47
N PRO A 639 4.56 1.99 23.71
CA PRO A 639 5.79 1.24 24.01
C PRO A 639 5.77 -0.20 23.49
N ASN A 640 6.67 -0.49 22.53
CA ASN A 640 6.74 -1.81 21.89
C ASN A 640 6.95 -2.94 22.91
N LYS A 641 7.81 -2.71 23.90
CA LYS A 641 8.16 -3.71 24.92
C LYS A 641 6.97 -4.16 25.77
N VAL A 642 5.98 -3.29 25.95
CA VAL A 642 4.72 -3.65 26.60
C VAL A 642 3.84 -4.46 25.65
N GLY A 643 3.77 -4.05 24.38
CA GLY A 643 3.05 -4.77 23.32
C GLY A 643 3.54 -6.21 23.18
N MET A 644 4.85 -6.42 23.02
CA MET A 644 5.47 -7.74 22.84
C MET A 644 5.25 -8.72 24.01
N LYS A 645 4.97 -8.22 25.21
CA LYS A 645 4.80 -9.03 26.44
C LYS A 645 3.34 -9.30 26.79
N SER A 646 2.40 -8.77 26.00
CA SER A 646 0.98 -8.81 26.32
C SER A 646 0.24 -9.71 25.33
N VAL A 647 -0.77 -10.43 25.81
CA VAL A 647 -1.56 -11.36 24.98
C VAL A 647 -2.76 -10.66 24.34
N THR A 648 -3.22 -9.54 24.93
CA THR A 648 -4.39 -8.80 24.45
C THR A 648 -4.18 -7.28 24.50
N ASP A 649 -4.94 -6.55 23.68
CA ASP A 649 -4.97 -5.08 23.69
C ASP A 649 -5.28 -4.48 25.07
N LYS A 650 -6.26 -5.06 25.77
CA LYS A 650 -6.62 -4.59 27.11
C LYS A 650 -5.43 -4.69 28.06
N GLN A 651 -4.74 -5.84 28.06
CA GLN A 651 -3.59 -6.07 28.94
C GLN A 651 -2.43 -5.10 28.62
N ARG A 652 -2.12 -4.86 27.34
CA ARG A 652 -1.03 -3.96 26.97
C ARG A 652 -1.35 -2.50 27.33
N TRP A 653 -2.60 -2.06 27.14
CA TRP A 653 -3.02 -0.71 27.51
C TRP A 653 -3.01 -0.49 29.02
N GLU A 654 -3.57 -1.44 29.78
CA GLU A 654 -3.55 -1.40 31.24
C GLU A 654 -2.13 -1.40 31.78
N LYS A 655 -1.24 -2.22 31.20
CA LYS A 655 0.16 -2.27 31.60
C LYS A 655 0.88 -0.95 31.30
N ALA A 656 0.71 -0.37 30.11
CA ALA A 656 1.33 0.90 29.74
C ALA A 656 0.86 2.06 30.63
N ASP A 657 -0.42 2.11 31.00
CA ASP A 657 -0.97 3.13 31.91
C ASP A 657 -0.59 2.91 33.39
N SER A 658 -0.15 1.71 33.77
CA SER A 658 0.06 1.38 35.20
C SER A 658 1.22 2.12 35.85
N LEU A 659 2.32 2.37 35.12
CA LEU A 659 3.54 2.99 35.64
C LEU A 659 4.27 3.74 34.53
N ARG A 660 4.90 4.88 34.90
CA ARG A 660 5.75 5.66 34.00
C ARG A 660 6.91 4.87 33.41
N ASP A 661 7.49 3.93 34.17
CA ASP A 661 8.58 3.08 33.69
C ASP A 661 8.18 2.12 32.54
N ASN A 662 6.88 1.94 32.28
CA ASN A 662 6.39 1.16 31.13
C ASN A 662 6.21 2.01 29.86
N GLN A 663 6.33 3.34 29.94
CA GLN A 663 6.16 4.28 28.82
C GLN A 663 7.54 4.62 28.24
N ASP A 664 8.24 3.60 27.73
CA ASP A 664 9.67 3.67 27.38
C ASP A 664 9.95 4.03 25.92
N GLU A 665 9.07 4.79 25.27
CA GLU A 665 9.14 5.09 23.83
C GLU A 665 9.22 6.60 23.58
N TYR A 666 10.05 7.32 24.35
CA TYR A 666 10.26 8.79 24.26
C TYR A 666 8.99 9.66 24.33
N CYS A 667 7.88 9.08 24.76
CA CYS A 667 6.62 9.76 25.03
C CYS A 667 6.02 9.16 26.31
N GLU A 668 5.76 10.00 27.29
CA GLU A 668 5.17 9.61 28.56
C GLU A 668 3.87 10.40 28.77
N TRP A 669 2.90 9.81 29.48
CA TRP A 669 1.58 10.38 29.67
C TRP A 669 0.96 10.09 31.04
N SER A 670 0.00 10.95 31.40
CA SER A 670 -0.83 10.83 32.60
C SER A 670 -2.30 11.07 32.25
N VAL A 671 -3.20 10.26 32.78
CA VAL A 671 -4.65 10.34 32.57
C VAL A 671 -5.32 11.00 33.76
N LEU A 672 -6.28 11.90 33.53
CA LEU A 672 -7.19 12.41 34.55
C LEU A 672 -8.54 11.71 34.39
N ARG A 673 -9.14 11.28 35.50
CA ARG A 673 -10.47 10.65 35.52
C ARG A 673 -11.44 11.42 36.41
N ASN A 674 -12.72 11.39 36.04
CA ASN A 674 -13.80 11.87 36.90
C ASN A 674 -14.18 10.83 37.98
N SER A 675 -15.17 11.16 38.82
CA SER A 675 -15.68 10.28 39.88
C SER A 675 -16.31 8.97 39.38
N GLU A 676 -16.70 8.90 38.09
CA GLU A 676 -17.23 7.69 37.45
C GLU A 676 -16.12 6.79 36.86
N GLY A 677 -14.85 7.21 36.96
CA GLY A 677 -13.70 6.51 36.40
C GLY A 677 -13.49 6.74 34.90
N LYS A 678 -14.29 7.60 34.25
CA LYS A 678 -14.10 7.98 32.84
C LYS A 678 -12.95 8.97 32.70
N ILE A 679 -12.17 8.83 31.63
CA ILE A 679 -11.08 9.76 31.34
C ILE A 679 -11.66 11.11 30.92
N THR A 680 -11.19 12.19 31.51
CA THR A 680 -11.54 13.57 31.12
C THR A 680 -10.43 14.26 30.36
N LYS A 681 -9.17 13.92 30.64
CA LYS A 681 -7.98 14.48 29.98
C LYS A 681 -6.87 13.45 29.93
N VAL A 682 -6.07 13.46 28.86
CA VAL A 682 -4.77 12.79 28.81
C VAL A 682 -3.71 13.80 28.41
N THR A 683 -2.63 13.88 29.18
CA THR A 683 -1.51 14.80 28.91
C THR A 683 -0.28 14.00 28.55
N PHE A 684 0.34 14.31 27.41
CA PHE A 684 1.53 13.67 26.86
C PHE A 684 2.72 14.65 26.88
N THR A 685 3.93 14.14 27.09
CA THR A 685 5.18 14.91 26.99
C THR A 685 6.31 14.09 26.37
N CYS A 686 7.17 14.79 25.62
CA CYS A 686 8.45 14.31 25.11
C CYS A 686 9.62 15.15 25.69
N GLU A 687 9.37 16.01 26.68
CA GLU A 687 10.41 16.88 27.25
C GLU A 687 11.49 16.05 27.98
N GLY A 688 12.73 16.10 27.50
CA GLY A 688 13.86 15.36 28.08
C GLY A 688 14.25 15.85 29.48
N PRO A 689 14.67 14.95 30.39
CA PRO A 689 15.00 15.30 31.76
C PRO A 689 16.18 16.27 31.89
N GLU A 690 17.10 16.30 30.93
CA GLU A 690 18.31 17.13 30.98
C GLU A 690 18.00 18.62 30.93
N TYR A 691 16.99 19.03 30.15
CA TYR A 691 16.52 20.43 30.10
C TYR A 691 16.07 20.90 31.49
N TRP A 692 15.29 20.06 32.15
CA TRP A 692 14.74 20.31 33.48
C TRP A 692 15.80 20.24 34.58
N ASN A 693 16.75 19.31 34.47
CA ASN A 693 17.87 19.19 35.40
C ASN A 693 18.76 20.44 35.36
N LEU A 694 19.06 20.96 34.17
CA LEU A 694 19.87 22.17 34.02
C LEU A 694 19.18 23.39 34.66
N ILE A 695 17.88 23.59 34.40
CA ILE A 695 17.12 24.66 35.06
C ILE A 695 17.09 24.43 36.57
N ALA A 696 16.91 23.20 37.04
CA ALA A 696 16.84 22.91 38.46
C ALA A 696 18.17 23.15 39.21
N GLU A 697 19.30 22.96 38.54
CA GLU A 697 20.64 23.20 39.10
C GLU A 697 20.96 24.69 39.15
N GLU A 698 20.60 25.44 38.10
CA GLU A 698 21.01 26.83 37.90
C GLU A 698 19.98 27.86 38.37
N ASP A 699 18.68 27.57 38.22
CA ASP A 699 17.56 28.41 38.62
C ASP A 699 16.42 27.59 39.26
N PRO A 700 16.60 27.14 40.52
CA PRO A 700 15.60 26.33 41.22
C PRO A 700 14.25 27.02 41.43
N ASP A 701 14.21 28.36 41.42
CA ASP A 701 12.99 29.12 41.65
C ASP A 701 12.19 29.22 40.33
N LYS A 702 12.87 29.39 39.18
CA LYS A 702 12.25 29.25 37.86
C LYS A 702 11.68 27.84 37.65
N LEU A 703 12.37 26.79 38.11
CA LEU A 703 11.84 25.42 38.06
C LEU A 703 10.48 25.32 38.77
N VAL A 704 10.36 25.87 39.97
CA VAL A 704 9.10 25.86 40.74
C VAL A 704 8.01 26.66 40.01
N GLU A 705 8.36 27.81 39.43
CA GLU A 705 7.45 28.61 38.60
C GLU A 705 6.92 27.80 37.40
N LEU A 706 7.79 27.10 36.67
CA LEU A 706 7.40 26.27 35.52
C LEU A 706 6.49 25.12 35.93
N TYR A 707 6.80 24.42 37.03
CA TYR A 707 5.93 23.36 37.56
C TYR A 707 4.52 23.91 37.89
N ARG A 708 4.44 25.07 38.53
CA ARG A 708 3.15 25.72 38.85
C ARG A 708 2.40 26.13 37.58
N SER A 709 3.11 26.67 36.61
CA SER A 709 2.53 27.11 35.33
C SER A 709 1.96 25.94 34.53
N LEU A 710 2.74 24.87 34.34
CA LEU A 710 2.37 23.75 33.49
C LEU A 710 1.33 22.80 34.12
N THR A 711 1.25 22.74 35.45
CA THR A 711 0.21 21.97 36.15
C THR A 711 -1.03 22.80 36.51
N GLY A 712 -0.90 24.12 36.55
CA GLY A 712 -1.89 25.02 37.14
C GLY A 712 -1.97 24.98 38.68
N ILE A 713 -1.12 24.21 39.35
CA ILE A 713 -1.16 24.02 40.81
C ILE A 713 -0.27 25.07 41.49
N LYS A 714 -0.89 26.07 42.12
CA LYS A 714 -0.18 27.19 42.76
C LYS A 714 0.60 26.80 44.02
N ASP A 715 0.17 25.74 44.71
CA ASP A 715 0.71 25.33 46.01
C ASP A 715 1.97 24.45 45.93
N ILE A 716 2.48 24.16 44.73
CA ILE A 716 3.75 23.41 44.57
C ILE A 716 4.87 24.15 45.28
N LYS A 717 5.60 23.48 46.17
CA LYS A 717 6.71 24.05 46.95
C LYS A 717 8.04 23.46 46.48
N LYS A 718 9.11 24.23 46.67
CA LYS A 718 10.49 23.78 46.39
C LYS A 718 10.82 22.44 47.05
N LYS A 719 10.43 22.25 48.31
CA LYS A 719 10.64 20.99 49.03
C LYS A 719 9.94 19.77 48.40
N ASP A 720 8.95 19.98 47.54
CA ASP A 720 8.24 18.89 46.86
C ASP A 720 9.06 18.39 45.66
N LEU A 721 9.91 19.26 45.08
CA LEU A 721 10.73 18.97 43.90
C LEU A 721 12.16 18.53 44.24
N PHE A 722 12.65 18.87 45.44
CA PHE A 722 14.04 18.65 45.85
C PHE A 722 14.14 17.73 47.07
N VAL A 723 15.09 16.78 47.03
CA VAL A 723 15.47 15.91 48.14
C VAL A 723 16.96 16.12 48.42
N ASN A 724 17.32 16.45 49.67
CA ASN A 724 18.71 16.77 50.06
C ASN A 724 19.35 17.85 49.14
N ASN A 725 18.61 18.90 48.83
CA ASN A 725 18.99 19.99 47.90
C ASN A 725 19.33 19.54 46.47
N LYS A 726 18.95 18.31 46.07
CA LYS A 726 19.05 17.84 44.69
C LYS A 726 17.65 17.69 44.10
N TYR A 727 17.49 18.11 42.86
CA TYR A 727 16.24 17.93 42.14
C TYR A 727 15.91 16.43 42.02
N ASN A 728 14.65 16.09 42.26
CA ASN A 728 14.11 14.76 42.08
C ASN A 728 13.19 14.74 40.85
N PRO A 729 13.66 14.25 39.69
CA PRO A 729 12.85 14.04 38.49
C PRO A 729 11.58 13.21 38.73
N LYS A 730 11.62 12.28 39.68
CA LYS A 730 10.51 11.41 40.08
C LYS A 730 9.75 11.94 41.30
N ASN A 731 9.62 13.26 41.42
CA ASN A 731 8.85 13.91 42.48
C ASN A 731 7.34 13.63 42.38
N ILE A 732 6.61 14.02 43.43
CA ILE A 732 5.16 13.77 43.58
C ILE A 732 4.29 14.44 42.50
N TRP A 733 4.81 15.42 41.76
CA TRP A 733 4.07 16.15 40.73
C TRP A 733 4.36 15.63 39.32
N ASN A 734 5.49 14.94 39.14
CA ASN A 734 5.88 14.40 37.84
C ASN A 734 5.64 12.89 37.73
N ASN A 735 5.87 12.07 38.76
CA ASN A 735 5.92 10.60 38.63
C ASN A 735 4.57 9.88 38.81
N ASN A 736 3.48 10.40 38.23
CA ASN A 736 2.16 9.76 38.27
C ASN A 736 1.60 9.49 36.87
N THR A 737 0.72 8.50 36.76
CA THR A 737 -0.01 8.18 35.52
C THR A 737 -1.51 8.49 35.59
N ASN A 738 -2.04 8.91 36.74
CA ASN A 738 -3.49 9.01 37.01
C ASN A 738 -3.97 10.38 37.53
N THR A 739 -3.15 11.42 37.40
CA THR A 739 -3.49 12.79 37.84
C THR A 739 -3.81 13.72 36.67
N GLY A 740 -3.57 13.28 35.43
CA GLY A 740 -3.53 14.13 34.24
C GLY A 740 -2.41 15.18 34.25
N ASN A 741 -1.53 15.13 35.25
CA ASN A 741 -0.40 16.03 35.40
C ASN A 741 0.89 15.23 35.25
N ILE A 742 1.76 15.75 34.39
CA ILE A 742 3.08 15.24 34.03
C ILE A 742 3.89 16.46 33.60
N ILE A 743 5.20 16.50 33.79
CA ILE A 743 6.05 17.63 33.35
C ILE A 743 6.97 17.17 32.23
N HIS A 744 7.82 16.19 32.51
CA HIS A 744 8.87 15.74 31.62
C HIS A 744 9.10 14.22 31.77
N LEU A 745 9.87 13.65 30.86
CA LEU A 745 10.21 12.22 30.83
C LEU A 745 10.94 11.79 32.11
N THR A 746 10.63 10.60 32.62
CA THR A 746 11.22 10.03 33.85
C THR A 746 11.75 8.62 33.67
N GLN A 747 11.40 7.97 32.57
CA GLN A 747 11.91 6.66 32.21
C GLN A 747 13.40 6.80 31.86
N LYS A 748 14.23 5.92 32.44
CA LYS A 748 15.70 6.05 32.44
C LYS A 748 16.39 5.94 31.07
N ASP A 749 15.72 5.33 30.09
CA ASP A 749 16.20 5.10 28.73
C ASP A 749 15.68 6.19 27.76
N ASN A 750 14.80 7.09 28.23
CA ASN A 750 14.26 8.23 27.47
C ASN A 750 15.09 9.49 27.77
N THR A 751 16.36 9.51 27.33
CA THR A 751 17.27 10.65 27.56
C THR A 751 17.78 11.23 26.24
N LEU A 752 17.98 12.54 26.19
CA LEU A 752 18.45 13.23 24.99
C LEU A 752 19.90 12.84 24.65
N GLU A 753 20.74 12.62 25.66
CA GLU A 753 22.10 12.10 25.44
C GLU A 753 22.08 10.72 24.76
N ALA A 754 21.13 9.85 25.11
CA ALA A 754 21.00 8.54 24.48
C ALA A 754 20.58 8.64 23.02
N GLU A 755 19.71 9.59 22.67
CA GLU A 755 19.29 9.85 21.28
C GLU A 755 20.47 10.31 20.42
N ILE A 756 21.29 11.25 20.92
CA ILE A 756 22.49 11.74 20.24
C ILE A 756 23.52 10.62 20.06
N GLU A 757 23.76 9.82 21.12
CA GLU A 757 24.64 8.65 21.04
C GLU A 757 24.12 7.60 20.06
N LEU A 758 22.80 7.40 20.00
CA LEU A 758 22.18 6.45 19.08
C LEU A 758 22.36 6.90 17.62
N ALA A 759 22.10 8.17 17.30
CA ALA A 759 22.33 8.73 15.98
C ALA A 759 23.82 8.64 15.59
N GLY A 760 24.72 9.02 16.50
CA GLY A 760 26.16 8.90 16.29
C GLY A 760 26.62 7.46 16.03
N CYS A 761 26.20 6.51 16.87
CA CYS A 761 26.62 5.12 16.77
C CYS A 761 25.99 4.39 15.56
N SER A 762 24.79 4.78 15.14
CA SER A 762 24.14 4.25 13.95
C SER A 762 24.67 4.83 12.64
N SER A 763 25.39 5.97 12.67
CA SER A 763 26.05 6.53 11.49
C SER A 763 27.13 5.60 10.88
N VAL A 764 27.65 4.65 11.65
CA VAL A 764 28.74 3.75 11.24
C VAL A 764 28.24 2.68 10.27
N VAL A 765 28.67 2.77 9.01
CA VAL A 765 28.43 1.73 8.00
C VAL A 765 29.31 0.50 8.27
N ARG A 766 28.72 -0.69 8.22
CA ARG A 766 29.41 -1.96 8.56
C ARG A 766 29.30 -2.97 7.42
N VAL A 767 30.41 -3.65 7.12
CA VAL A 767 30.48 -4.75 6.16
C VAL A 767 30.96 -6.00 6.89
N ILE A 768 30.06 -6.95 7.16
CA ILE A 768 30.39 -8.21 7.84
C ILE A 768 30.42 -9.32 6.79
N ASN A 769 31.55 -10.01 6.68
CA ASN A 769 31.74 -11.10 5.71
C ASN A 769 31.40 -10.69 4.26
N GLY A 770 31.80 -9.48 3.86
CA GLY A 770 31.52 -8.94 2.52
C GLY A 770 30.11 -8.38 2.32
N ARG A 771 29.21 -8.49 3.31
CA ARG A 771 27.83 -7.94 3.25
C ARG A 771 27.72 -6.64 4.05
N VAL A 772 27.26 -5.56 3.42
CA VAL A 772 26.86 -4.33 4.13
C VAL A 772 25.63 -4.64 5.00
N LEU A 773 25.69 -4.38 6.30
CA LEU A 773 24.52 -4.52 7.17
C LEU A 773 23.52 -3.41 6.89
N SER A 774 22.23 -3.76 6.77
CA SER A 774 21.22 -2.80 6.33
C SER A 774 19.91 -2.85 7.10
N SER A 775 19.52 -4.01 7.64
CA SER A 775 18.26 -4.16 8.39
C SER A 775 18.35 -3.59 9.82
N GLU A 776 17.22 -3.09 10.31
CA GLU A 776 17.05 -2.55 11.67
C GLU A 776 17.67 -3.44 12.76
N GLN A 777 17.33 -4.73 12.75
CA GLN A 777 17.72 -5.68 13.79
C GLN A 777 19.19 -6.07 13.71
N GLU A 778 19.78 -6.14 12.52
CA GLU A 778 21.20 -6.45 12.36
C GLU A 778 22.07 -5.27 12.74
N LEU A 779 21.66 -4.06 12.33
CA LEU A 779 22.36 -2.83 12.65
C LEU A 779 22.41 -2.61 14.16
N ILE A 780 21.28 -2.73 14.87
CA ILE A 780 21.26 -2.49 16.32
C ILE A 780 22.02 -3.55 17.10
N LYS A 781 21.96 -4.83 16.68
CA LYS A 781 22.75 -5.91 17.30
C LYS A 781 24.25 -5.71 17.07
N CYS A 782 24.64 -5.37 15.85
CA CYS A 782 26.05 -5.23 15.48
C CYS A 782 26.67 -3.93 15.99
N GLY A 783 25.93 -2.82 15.99
CA GLY A 783 26.35 -1.52 16.50
C GLY A 783 26.20 -1.37 18.01
N SER A 784 25.33 -2.15 18.65
CA SER A 784 25.05 -2.07 20.10
C SER A 784 24.71 -0.65 20.58
N TYR A 785 23.93 0.09 19.79
CA TYR A 785 23.60 1.50 20.04
C TYR A 785 22.28 1.74 20.77
N GLY A 786 21.54 0.68 21.10
CA GLY A 786 20.24 0.81 21.76
C GLY A 786 19.62 -0.53 22.15
N LYS A 787 18.31 -0.54 22.35
CA LYS A 787 17.52 -1.73 22.69
C LYS A 787 16.72 -2.20 21.49
N PHE A 788 17.07 -3.37 20.95
CA PHE A 788 16.42 -3.99 19.78
C PHE A 788 14.91 -4.25 19.93
N SER A 789 14.39 -4.25 21.17
CA SER A 789 12.98 -4.51 21.47
C SER A 789 12.10 -3.25 21.52
N ARG A 790 12.66 -2.04 21.32
CA ARG A 790 11.89 -0.77 21.21
C ARG A 790 11.47 -0.52 19.77
N PHE A 791 10.56 0.42 19.51
CA PHE A 791 10.30 0.87 18.13
C PHE A 791 11.37 1.89 17.69
N SER A 792 11.70 2.86 18.55
CA SER A 792 12.59 3.98 18.31
C SER A 792 13.99 3.54 17.91
N ASP A 793 14.64 2.76 18.77
CA ASP A 793 16.08 2.52 18.67
C ASP A 793 16.47 1.82 17.37
N PRO A 794 15.86 0.67 16.99
CA PRO A 794 16.16 0.03 15.72
C PRO A 794 15.79 0.92 14.52
N HIS A 795 14.65 1.62 14.59
CA HIS A 795 14.14 2.43 13.48
C HIS A 795 15.00 3.67 13.21
N ILE A 796 15.28 4.48 14.24
CA ILE A 796 16.20 5.63 14.15
C ILE A 796 17.55 5.15 13.64
N GLY A 797 18.05 4.03 14.17
CA GLY A 797 19.33 3.48 13.75
C GLY A 797 19.37 3.08 12.27
N ALA A 798 18.32 2.44 11.75
CA ALA A 798 18.25 2.09 10.34
C ALA A 798 18.10 3.30 9.43
N VAL A 799 17.26 4.28 9.79
CA VAL A 799 17.07 5.48 8.98
C VAL A 799 18.36 6.30 8.92
N VAL A 800 19.02 6.55 10.06
CA VAL A 800 20.32 7.24 10.08
C VAL A 800 21.36 6.47 9.26
N ASN A 801 21.47 5.15 9.45
CA ASN A 801 22.43 4.33 8.70
C ASN A 801 22.12 4.31 7.20
N SER A 802 20.84 4.38 6.80
CA SER A 802 20.46 4.44 5.39
C SER A 802 21.02 5.68 4.69
N LEU A 803 21.13 6.80 5.41
CA LEU A 803 21.71 8.04 4.90
C LEU A 803 23.23 7.92 4.80
N THR A 804 23.89 7.37 5.81
CA THR A 804 25.35 7.23 5.80
C THR A 804 25.84 6.17 4.81
N ARG A 805 25.05 5.12 4.53
CA ARG A 805 25.32 4.17 3.43
C ARG A 805 25.31 4.81 2.04
N GLN A 806 24.66 5.96 1.88
CA GLN A 806 24.69 6.77 0.66
C GLN A 806 25.89 7.73 0.63
N GLY A 807 26.85 7.55 1.53
CA GLY A 807 28.01 8.44 1.66
C GLY A 807 27.66 9.84 2.17
N ALA A 808 26.53 10.00 2.87
CA ALA A 808 26.19 11.25 3.52
C ALA A 808 26.85 11.38 4.90
N ASP A 809 27.00 12.63 5.34
CA ASP A 809 27.26 12.95 6.74
C ASP A 809 25.96 13.43 7.39
N VAL A 810 25.72 13.00 8.62
CA VAL A 810 24.43 13.14 9.32
C VAL A 810 24.59 13.81 10.67
N THR A 811 23.55 14.53 11.09
CA THR A 811 23.43 15.06 12.45
C THR A 811 21.95 15.15 12.84
N ILE A 812 21.64 15.32 14.12
CA ILE A 812 20.27 15.62 14.57
C ILE A 812 20.02 17.12 14.32
N ARG A 813 18.84 17.46 13.78
CA ARG A 813 18.48 18.85 13.48
C ARG A 813 18.36 19.65 14.77
N ASP A 814 18.84 20.89 14.75
CA ASP A 814 18.57 21.86 15.80
C ASP A 814 17.10 22.37 15.79
N PRO A 815 16.43 22.49 16.96
CA PRO A 815 16.89 22.08 18.29
C PRO A 815 16.83 20.56 18.46
N VAL A 816 17.84 20.01 19.14
CA VAL A 816 17.93 18.56 19.37
C VAL A 816 16.92 18.14 20.42
N ALA A 817 15.85 17.43 20.02
CA ALA A 817 14.84 16.81 20.88
C ALA A 817 13.90 15.87 20.08
N ILE A 818 13.11 15.09 20.80
CA ILE A 818 11.92 14.41 20.27
C ILE A 818 10.72 15.35 20.31
N TYR A 819 9.95 15.34 19.23
CA TYR A 819 8.76 16.15 19.08
C TYR A 819 7.52 15.28 18.94
N LEU A 820 6.41 15.75 19.51
CA LEU A 820 5.08 15.21 19.24
C LEU A 820 4.73 15.45 17.77
N GLY A 821 4.32 14.38 17.10
CA GLY A 821 3.74 14.41 15.76
C GLY A 821 2.23 14.61 15.81
N ASP A 822 1.56 14.23 14.73
CA ASP A 822 0.10 14.25 14.68
C ASP A 822 -0.52 13.06 15.41
N LEU A 823 -1.72 13.30 15.93
CA LEU A 823 -2.63 12.27 16.45
C LEU A 823 -3.60 11.90 15.33
N ASP A 824 -3.58 10.64 14.92
CA ASP A 824 -4.55 10.09 13.98
C ASP A 824 -5.87 9.80 14.67
N THR A 825 -6.90 10.52 14.27
CA THR A 825 -8.24 10.37 14.81
C THR A 825 -9.22 9.70 13.85
N SER A 826 -8.75 9.09 12.76
CA SER A 826 -9.59 8.43 11.75
C SER A 826 -10.45 7.29 12.32
N ALA A 827 -9.94 6.61 13.35
CA ALA A 827 -10.65 5.54 14.06
C ALA A 827 -11.50 6.03 15.23
N PHE A 828 -11.52 7.33 15.52
CA PHE A 828 -12.17 7.91 16.70
C PHE A 828 -13.61 8.33 16.36
N ILE A 829 -14.56 7.91 17.19
CA ILE A 829 -15.98 8.22 17.04
C ILE A 829 -16.43 9.00 18.28
N THR A 830 -16.81 10.26 18.07
CA THR A 830 -17.33 11.13 19.13
C THR A 830 -18.84 10.96 19.29
N PRO A 831 -19.41 11.07 20.50
CA PRO A 831 -20.85 10.92 20.72
C PRO A 831 -21.74 11.90 19.95
N ASP A 832 -21.23 13.09 19.63
CA ASP A 832 -21.98 14.15 18.95
C ASP A 832 -21.61 14.31 17.46
N GLY A 833 -20.77 13.42 16.92
CA GLY A 833 -20.29 13.48 15.53
C GLY A 833 -19.28 14.59 15.23
N SER A 834 -18.79 15.31 16.24
CA SER A 834 -17.69 16.29 16.07
C SER A 834 -16.38 15.62 15.68
N ASP A 835 -15.51 16.36 14.98
CA ASP A 835 -14.18 15.86 14.63
C ASP A 835 -13.34 15.64 15.90
N ALA A 836 -12.96 14.37 16.12
CA ALA A 836 -12.14 13.96 17.25
C ALA A 836 -10.75 14.63 17.27
N ARG A 837 -10.24 15.11 16.11
CA ARG A 837 -8.97 15.83 16.02
C ARG A 837 -8.99 17.17 16.75
N CYS A 838 -10.17 17.80 16.87
CA CYS A 838 -10.34 19.09 17.54
C CYS A 838 -10.08 19.04 19.06
N TYR A 839 -10.07 17.85 19.65
CA TYR A 839 -9.79 17.66 21.08
C TYR A 839 -8.30 17.48 21.39
N TRP A 840 -7.44 17.38 20.38
CA TRP A 840 -5.98 17.33 20.53
C TRP A 840 -5.36 18.72 20.41
N ASN A 841 -4.72 19.17 21.49
CA ASN A 841 -4.09 20.48 21.57
C ASN A 841 -2.63 20.37 21.98
N PHE A 842 -1.73 21.00 21.21
CA PHE A 842 -0.36 21.21 21.68
C PHE A 842 -0.34 22.33 22.71
N THR A 843 0.21 22.05 23.88
CA THR A 843 0.23 23.00 25.02
C THR A 843 1.61 23.57 25.27
N ARG A 844 2.65 23.07 24.59
CA ARG A 844 4.02 23.58 24.73
C ARG A 844 4.89 23.26 23.51
N GLY A 845 5.69 24.24 23.12
CA GLY A 845 6.58 24.21 21.96
C GLY A 845 6.31 25.36 21.00
N ASN A 846 7.03 25.40 19.88
CA ASN A 846 7.00 26.53 18.95
C ASN A 846 6.86 26.07 17.49
N VAL A 847 6.42 27.00 16.63
CA VAL A 847 6.53 26.86 15.17
C VAL A 847 7.58 27.82 14.68
N LYS A 848 8.61 27.33 13.99
CA LYS A 848 9.68 28.16 13.44
C LYS A 848 9.97 27.73 12.00
N ASP A 849 9.98 28.70 11.08
CA ASP A 849 10.20 28.47 9.65
C ASP A 849 9.28 27.37 9.07
N GLY A 850 8.00 27.39 9.47
CA GLY A 850 7.00 26.41 9.06
C GLY A 850 7.08 25.05 9.79
N LYS A 851 8.13 24.79 10.57
CA LYS A 851 8.34 23.51 11.28
C LYS A 851 7.79 23.55 12.70
N LYS A 852 7.10 22.47 13.09
CA LYS A 852 6.35 22.35 14.37
C LYS A 852 7.14 21.63 15.45
N PHE A 853 7.71 22.34 16.41
CA PHE A 853 8.50 21.76 17.49
C PHE A 853 7.68 21.66 18.78
N TYR A 854 6.72 20.73 18.83
CA TYR A 854 5.88 20.54 20.01
C TYR A 854 6.43 19.44 20.91
N VAL A 855 6.48 19.70 22.22
CA VAL A 855 7.02 18.77 23.22
C VAL A 855 5.98 18.33 24.25
N ARG A 856 4.80 18.97 24.24
CA ARG A 856 3.68 18.65 25.14
C ARG A 856 2.33 18.83 24.44
N GLY A 857 1.40 17.92 24.69
CA GLY A 857 0.05 17.98 24.17
C GLY A 857 -0.98 17.38 25.12
N GLU A 858 -2.22 17.83 25.01
CA GLU A 858 -3.36 17.39 25.80
C GLU A 858 -4.51 16.96 24.90
N TYR A 859 -5.09 15.79 25.20
CA TYR A 859 -6.35 15.35 24.64
C TYR A 859 -7.46 15.57 25.68
N GLU A 860 -8.30 16.57 25.45
CA GLU A 860 -9.32 17.02 26.41
C GLU A 860 -10.58 17.50 25.69
N VAL A 861 -11.75 17.08 26.18
CA VAL A 861 -13.05 17.55 25.68
C VAL A 861 -13.51 18.71 26.56
N LYS A 862 -13.52 19.94 26.00
CA LYS A 862 -14.01 21.15 26.68
C LYS A 862 -15.34 21.60 26.09
N ASN A 863 -16.21 22.15 26.93
CA ASN A 863 -17.49 22.76 26.53
C ASN A 863 -18.46 21.81 25.79
N LYS A 864 -18.46 20.52 26.16
CA LYS A 864 -19.39 19.50 25.64
C LYS A 864 -20.02 18.71 26.79
N ASN A 865 -21.10 17.98 26.49
CA ASN A 865 -21.82 17.15 27.46
C ASN A 865 -21.25 15.71 27.56
N PHE A 866 -20.05 15.46 27.04
CA PHE A 866 -19.35 14.18 27.11
C PHE A 866 -17.85 14.44 27.41
N CYS A 867 -17.13 13.40 27.82
CA CYS A 867 -15.71 13.46 28.11
C CYS A 867 -14.90 12.51 27.22
N VAL A 868 -13.56 12.51 27.34
CA VAL A 868 -12.67 11.64 26.55
C VAL A 868 -13.08 10.16 26.66
N GLY A 869 -13.49 9.71 27.85
CA GLY A 869 -13.93 8.33 28.09
C GLY A 869 -15.22 7.92 27.38
N ASP A 870 -15.98 8.87 26.82
CA ASP A 870 -17.18 8.62 26.03
C ASP A 870 -16.88 8.48 24.52
N ILE A 871 -15.67 8.85 24.09
CA ILE A 871 -15.19 8.66 22.71
C ILE A 871 -14.83 7.18 22.51
N LYS A 872 -15.10 6.64 21.32
CA LYS A 872 -14.72 5.27 20.93
C LYS A 872 -13.57 5.28 19.95
N ILE A 873 -12.64 4.34 20.07
CA ILE A 873 -11.62 4.01 19.06
C ILE A 873 -11.87 2.58 18.63
N ASN A 874 -12.10 2.33 17.33
CA ASN A 874 -12.54 1.02 16.81
C ASN A 874 -13.70 0.44 17.64
N GLU A 875 -14.76 1.23 17.81
CA GLU A 875 -15.98 0.89 18.57
C GLU A 875 -15.81 0.66 20.09
N LYS A 876 -14.58 0.71 20.62
CA LYS A 876 -14.28 0.54 22.05
C LYS A 876 -14.11 1.90 22.72
N PHE A 877 -14.81 2.13 23.83
CA PHE A 877 -14.63 3.35 24.63
C PHE A 877 -13.18 3.53 25.08
N ILE A 878 -12.72 4.78 25.10
CA ILE A 878 -11.39 5.14 25.62
C ILE A 878 -11.37 4.91 27.13
N LYS A 879 -10.67 3.87 27.56
CA LYS A 879 -10.48 3.51 28.97
C LYS A 879 -9.05 3.75 29.44
N TYR A 880 -8.09 3.89 28.54
CA TYR A 880 -6.67 4.06 28.84
C TYR A 880 -6.06 5.17 27.97
N GLY A 881 -5.07 5.90 28.50
CA GLY A 881 -4.29 6.86 27.70
C GLY A 881 -3.47 6.17 26.62
N ALA A 882 -3.02 4.94 26.91
CA ALA A 882 -2.36 4.05 25.97
C ALA A 882 -3.16 3.79 24.67
N GLN A 883 -4.49 3.82 24.70
CA GLN A 883 -5.31 3.67 23.49
C GLN A 883 -5.13 4.86 22.53
N ILE A 884 -4.88 6.05 23.07
CA ILE A 884 -4.58 7.25 22.28
C ILE A 884 -3.12 7.20 21.82
N ALA A 885 -2.21 6.71 22.66
CA ALA A 885 -0.78 6.57 22.34
C ALA A 885 -0.51 5.66 21.12
N ASP A 886 -1.38 4.66 20.86
CA ASP A 886 -1.32 3.82 19.65
C ASP A 886 -1.46 4.61 18.34
N TYR A 887 -2.05 5.80 18.40
CA TYR A 887 -2.37 6.65 17.25
C TYR A 887 -1.59 7.97 17.27
N LEU A 888 -0.81 8.20 18.32
CA LEU A 888 0.03 9.39 18.46
C LEU A 888 1.41 9.07 17.92
N ASN A 889 1.84 9.84 16.92
CA ASN A 889 3.20 9.76 16.42
C ASN A 889 4.13 10.69 17.20
N ILE A 890 5.40 10.32 17.26
CA ILE A 890 6.51 11.17 17.67
C ILE A 890 7.62 11.10 16.63
N ARG A 891 8.52 12.07 16.66
CA ARG A 891 9.58 12.19 15.66
C ARG A 891 10.87 12.78 16.18
N ILE A 892 11.98 12.38 15.56
CA ILE A 892 13.27 13.06 15.66
C ILE A 892 13.68 13.60 14.28
N PRO A 893 13.87 14.92 14.12
CA PRO A 893 14.29 15.46 12.84
C PRO A 893 15.80 15.30 12.66
N THR A 894 16.21 14.83 11.49
CA THR A 894 17.63 14.62 11.13
C THR A 894 18.03 15.44 9.92
N VAL A 895 19.31 15.77 9.84
CA VAL A 895 19.92 16.47 8.70
C VAL A 895 20.98 15.57 8.09
N ALA A 896 20.88 15.32 6.79
CA ALA A 896 21.92 14.74 5.97
C ALA A 896 22.52 15.82 5.07
N CYS A 897 23.85 15.83 4.94
CA CYS A 897 24.57 16.73 4.06
C CYS A 897 25.72 15.98 3.37
N ARG A 898 26.38 16.63 2.40
CA ARG A 898 27.48 16.01 1.64
C ARG A 898 27.12 14.63 1.07
N ILE A 899 25.88 14.45 0.65
CA ILE A 899 25.37 13.17 0.15
C ILE A 899 26.23 12.70 -1.03
N GLY A 900 26.69 11.44 -0.98
CA GLY A 900 27.57 10.85 -1.98
C GLY A 900 29.05 11.26 -1.89
N GLN A 901 29.46 12.04 -0.90
CA GLN A 901 30.83 12.58 -0.82
C GLN A 901 31.73 11.87 0.21
N SER A 902 31.16 11.12 1.15
CA SER A 902 31.94 10.42 2.17
C SER A 902 32.75 9.28 1.56
N ALA A 903 34.08 9.34 1.70
CA ALA A 903 35.01 8.30 1.25
C ALA A 903 35.41 7.31 2.37
N LEU A 904 34.68 7.35 3.50
CA LEU A 904 34.99 6.53 4.67
C LEU A 904 34.74 5.05 4.36
N GLN A 905 35.74 4.22 4.65
CA GLN A 905 35.62 2.79 4.48
C GLN A 905 34.71 2.20 5.57
N PRO A 906 33.72 1.35 5.22
CA PRO A 906 32.91 0.65 6.21
C PRO A 906 33.74 -0.16 7.20
N LEU A 907 33.27 -0.25 8.44
CA LEU A 907 33.92 -1.11 9.44
C LEU A 907 33.61 -2.59 9.16
N THR A 908 34.63 -3.44 9.26
CA THR A 908 34.52 -4.86 8.89
C THR A 908 34.08 -5.78 10.04
N GLY A 909 33.71 -5.20 11.19
CA GLY A 909 33.34 -5.94 12.39
C GLY A 909 32.20 -5.28 13.16
N CYS A 910 31.52 -6.08 13.99
CA CYS A 910 30.57 -5.56 14.95
C CYS A 910 31.28 -4.95 16.15
N ARG A 911 30.65 -3.95 16.76
CA ARG A 911 31.14 -3.27 17.96
C ARG A 911 31.37 -4.33 19.04
N LYS A 912 32.61 -4.45 19.52
CA LYS A 912 32.99 -5.47 20.50
C LYS A 912 33.80 -4.86 21.62
N LYS A 913 33.44 -5.15 22.87
CA LYS A 913 34.19 -4.67 24.04
C LYS A 913 35.61 -5.24 24.03
N LYS A 914 36.61 -4.38 24.20
CA LYS A 914 38.00 -4.80 24.35
C LYS A 914 38.17 -5.58 25.67
N PRO A 915 39.07 -6.57 25.72
CA PRO A 915 39.47 -7.16 26.99
C PRO A 915 39.99 -6.05 27.90
N LYS A 916 39.52 -5.98 29.15
CA LYS A 916 40.22 -5.15 30.14
C LYS A 916 41.59 -5.78 30.35
N ASP A 917 42.66 -5.05 30.11
CA ASP A 917 43.97 -5.46 30.59
C ASP A 917 43.86 -5.62 32.11
N LEU A 918 43.98 -6.86 32.58
CA LEU A 918 44.28 -7.14 33.97
C LEU A 918 45.70 -6.60 34.18
N LEU A 919 45.81 -5.31 34.47
CA LEU A 919 46.98 -4.80 35.16
C LEU A 919 47.18 -5.69 36.38
N THR A 920 48.30 -6.40 36.34
CA THR A 920 48.90 -7.10 37.47
C THR A 920 49.20 -6.08 38.57
N ASP A 921 48.18 -5.68 39.33
CA ASP A 921 48.43 -5.13 40.65
C ASP A 921 48.81 -6.31 41.55
N GLY A 922 50.11 -6.39 41.82
CA GLY A 922 50.65 -7.20 42.88
C GLY A 922 50.12 -6.70 44.22
N THR A 923 48.93 -7.16 44.61
CA THR A 923 48.53 -7.20 46.02
C THR A 923 47.73 -8.47 46.27
N THR A 924 48.32 -9.28 47.14
CA THR A 924 47.81 -10.51 47.75
C THR A 924 46.36 -10.34 48.24
N PHE A 925 45.41 -11.00 47.58
CA PHE A 925 44.11 -11.29 48.19
C PHE A 925 44.10 -12.72 48.75
N LYS A 926 44.14 -12.77 50.08
CA LYS A 926 43.81 -13.95 50.89
C LYS A 926 42.39 -14.45 50.58
N HIS A 927 42.27 -15.77 50.58
CA HIS A 927 41.02 -16.52 50.61
C HIS A 927 39.99 -16.05 51.65
N SER A 928 38.70 -16.11 51.27
CA SER A 928 37.55 -16.76 51.97
C SER A 928 36.24 -16.04 51.57
N LYS A 929 35.31 -16.68 50.86
CA LYS A 929 34.21 -17.61 51.25
C LYS A 929 32.85 -16.89 51.32
N LEU A 930 31.90 -17.48 50.58
CA LEU A 930 30.43 -17.33 50.57
C LEU A 930 29.84 -16.10 49.86
#